data_AF-A0A380BF62-F1
#
_entry.id   AF-A0A380BF62-F1
#
_cell.length_a   1.000
_cell.length_b   1.000
_cell.length_c   1.000
_cell.angle_alpha   90.00
_cell.angle_beta   90.00
_cell.angle_gamma   90.00
#
_symmetry.space_group_name_H-M   'P 1'
#
loop_
_entity.id
_entity.type
_entity.pdbx_description
1 polymer ?
#
loop_
_entity_poly.entity_id
_entity_poly.type
_entity_poly.pdbx_seq_one_letter_code
_entity_poly.pdbx_strand_id
1 'polypeptide(L)'
;MPHIEVKPAESAAEKPLRLALCLVEEEQSLAPKLRAALRTIAFDSNQVLDWPWLVAEVKAGASLSLVLPSKQRLLLLSAVDAAQARLHPQALLQALSHGAHKPQQLLKQAWQQAKRPEVEERDTLFLEQPLQLEQLCLQLEAFAKRRQAQKMAGLPFQGKSLALASNSPAMALILSQGTALSGSCNETALSGSCVSSSCVSSLAFGKESTSGLCSQGAPWLLPLTLIARPKTLLSKAQTALQQAQSRLSQSMSADALARWLTDELKTLEQSFSGTAPEGGEYYSLALIGRDAAELIAESELLLGQLRKITSLAEVPELELITPNGSVFCAQPLGPARLCFVYPGVGTAYHGMLGALKQAFPKSYADFEAAATAENVALCTLLPTALSDISYTSALSDASKETTLSDKEEATPSPAPTMTLAEQAVAGVGASVLLTQILRREFKLRPAFAIGYSMGEAAMFAANGVWDKPFALVKPTLESRIFSEQISGALTAVRQEWQLDARDAICWNSFLLRIDADSITPLLQNPAYSRVYLAIRQGPSCVLAGDEAQCRALIKSLGKRGVAANRVTAMHTPAALRVKPELTAFYNRPLSGELEQPQPIYISAGSEQPLKPARLERKPIAETIATCFSQPLDVESLLQRARKHGAQLFLEVGADSQTSSIIQAMAGKQLSSDIKAFGCDRKHSGSADNKALLKALARLISHRVPLATAALYPQLARPDNLVT
;
A
#
# COMPACT_ATOMS: atom_id res chain seq x y z
N MET A 1 6.03 -28.70 64.84
CA MET A 1 6.50 -27.57 64.00
C MET A 1 7.07 -28.13 62.71
N PRO A 2 6.76 -27.49 61.57
CA PRO A 2 7.82 -27.03 60.67
C PRO A 2 7.73 -25.51 60.43
N HIS A 3 8.82 -24.92 59.96
CA HIS A 3 8.96 -23.49 59.74
C HIS A 3 8.09 -22.97 58.58
N ILE A 4 7.50 -21.79 58.77
CA ILE A 4 6.97 -20.95 57.68
C ILE A 4 8.05 -19.90 57.40
N GLU A 5 8.69 -19.97 56.23
CA GLU A 5 9.53 -18.89 55.74
C GLU A 5 8.63 -17.72 55.30
N VAL A 6 8.83 -16.56 55.94
CA VAL A 6 8.19 -15.31 55.51
C VAL A 6 8.97 -14.78 54.32
N LYS A 7 8.37 -14.83 53.12
CA LYS A 7 8.92 -14.12 51.94
C LYS A 7 9.04 -12.63 52.26
N PRO A 8 10.18 -11.97 51.94
CA PRO A 8 10.28 -10.53 52.04
C PRO A 8 9.31 -9.86 51.05
N ALA A 9 8.75 -8.72 51.44
CA ALA A 9 7.84 -7.96 50.59
C ALA A 9 8.58 -7.45 49.34
N GLU A 10 8.00 -7.70 48.15
CA GLU A 10 8.47 -7.09 46.91
C GLU A 10 8.31 -5.57 47.00
N SER A 11 9.40 -4.83 46.86
CA SER A 11 9.34 -3.37 46.79
C SER A 11 8.63 -2.96 45.50
N ALA A 12 7.71 -2.01 45.60
CA ALA A 12 7.05 -1.46 44.43
C ALA A 12 8.10 -0.81 43.51
N ALA A 13 8.29 -1.37 42.32
CA ALA A 13 9.30 -0.91 41.37
C ALA A 13 9.04 0.56 40.97
N GLU A 14 9.95 1.44 41.40
CA GLU A 14 9.87 2.88 41.14
C GLU A 14 9.95 3.16 39.63
N LYS A 15 9.03 3.98 39.10
CA LYS A 15 8.98 4.25 37.66
C LYS A 15 10.24 4.99 37.22
N PRO A 16 10.97 4.52 36.18
CA PRO A 16 12.17 5.20 35.73
C PRO A 16 11.84 6.58 35.13
N LEU A 17 12.44 7.63 35.69
CA LEU A 17 12.36 8.99 35.14
C LEU A 17 12.91 8.98 33.71
N ARG A 18 12.27 9.73 32.80
CA ARG A 18 12.72 9.96 31.43
C ARG A 18 13.28 11.38 31.30
N LEU A 19 14.47 11.52 30.73
CA LEU A 19 15.17 12.80 30.59
C LEU A 19 15.26 13.27 29.14
N ALA A 20 15.26 14.58 28.95
CA ALA A 20 15.49 15.25 27.67
C ALA A 20 16.55 16.35 27.82
N LEU A 21 17.70 16.12 27.20
CA LEU A 21 18.80 17.09 27.03
C LEU A 21 18.56 17.94 25.79
N CYS A 22 18.16 19.21 25.90
CA CYS A 22 17.83 20.08 24.76
C CYS A 22 18.87 21.20 24.57
N LEU A 23 19.67 21.17 23.50
CA LEU A 23 20.54 22.31 23.14
C LEU A 23 19.72 23.43 22.46
N VAL A 24 19.90 24.67 22.92
CA VAL A 24 19.22 25.90 22.49
C VAL A 24 20.25 27.01 22.24
N GLU A 25 19.95 27.95 21.34
CA GLU A 25 20.86 29.08 21.05
C GLU A 25 20.65 30.28 21.98
N GLU A 26 19.41 30.62 22.33
CA GLU A 26 19.09 31.74 23.24
C GLU A 26 17.97 31.36 24.23
N GLU A 27 18.13 31.69 25.52
CA GLU A 27 17.08 31.48 26.53
C GLU A 27 15.81 32.33 26.26
N GLN A 28 15.97 33.43 25.52
CA GLN A 28 14.92 34.38 25.18
C GLN A 28 13.92 33.84 24.15
N SER A 29 14.22 32.73 23.47
CA SER A 29 13.28 32.04 22.58
C SER A 29 12.41 30.98 23.29
N LEU A 30 12.78 30.58 24.52
CA LEU A 30 12.03 29.60 25.30
C LEU A 30 10.70 30.18 25.81
N ALA A 31 9.67 29.34 25.91
CA ALA A 31 8.36 29.75 26.43
C ALA A 31 8.48 30.39 27.83
N PRO A 32 7.79 31.51 28.14
CA PRO A 32 8.00 32.26 29.40
C PRO A 32 7.81 31.42 30.67
N LYS A 33 6.86 30.47 30.67
CA LYS A 33 6.64 29.54 31.78
C LYS A 33 7.81 28.61 32.04
N LEU A 34 8.46 28.11 30.98
CA LEU A 34 9.66 27.27 31.12
C LEU A 34 10.84 28.11 31.59
N ARG A 35 11.03 29.31 31.03
CA ARG A 35 12.11 30.23 31.40
C ARG A 35 12.07 30.58 32.90
N ALA A 36 10.89 30.82 33.45
CA ALA A 36 10.70 31.07 34.88
C ALA A 36 10.98 29.85 35.78
N ALA A 37 10.97 28.63 35.22
CA ALA A 37 11.24 27.38 35.92
C ALA A 37 12.70 26.87 35.75
N LEU A 38 13.52 27.53 34.92
CA LEU A 38 14.89 27.12 34.66
C LEU A 38 15.85 27.57 35.77
N ARG A 39 16.47 26.59 36.44
CA ARG A 39 17.63 26.80 37.31
C ARG A 39 18.88 26.84 36.43
N THR A 40 19.40 28.03 36.18
CA THR A 40 20.67 28.19 35.45
C THR A 40 21.85 27.79 36.35
N ILE A 41 22.71 26.92 35.84
CA ILE A 41 23.95 26.50 36.50
C ILE A 41 25.10 26.79 35.55
N ALA A 42 26.10 27.54 36.02
CA ALA A 42 27.32 27.79 35.27
C ALA A 42 28.26 26.59 35.40
N PHE A 43 28.75 26.10 34.26
CA PHE A 43 29.80 25.07 34.17
C PHE A 43 30.92 25.61 33.28
N ASP A 44 32.16 25.19 33.55
CA ASP A 44 33.27 25.40 32.62
C ASP A 44 33.20 24.33 31.50
N SER A 45 33.46 24.72 30.26
CA SER A 45 33.70 23.84 29.10
C SER A 45 34.53 22.59 29.42
N ASN A 46 35.57 22.76 30.24
CA ASN A 46 36.54 21.71 30.55
C ASN A 46 36.10 20.78 31.70
N GLN A 47 34.97 21.05 32.36
CA GLN A 47 34.46 20.18 33.43
C GLN A 47 33.79 18.91 32.87
N VAL A 48 34.10 17.79 33.51
CA VAL A 48 33.32 16.55 33.37
C VAL A 48 32.04 16.70 34.18
N LEU A 49 30.90 16.40 33.56
CA LEU A 49 29.58 16.57 34.18
C LEU A 49 29.30 15.48 35.22
N ASP A 50 28.88 15.87 36.42
CA ASP A 50 28.32 14.95 37.42
C ASP A 50 26.91 14.53 37.02
N TRP A 51 26.83 13.54 36.14
CA TRP A 51 25.57 12.97 35.68
C TRP A 51 24.70 12.40 36.81
N PRO A 52 25.21 11.64 37.80
CA PRO A 52 24.43 11.23 38.96
C PRO A 52 23.71 12.39 39.67
N TRP A 53 24.42 13.49 39.95
CA TRP A 53 23.82 14.66 40.60
C TRP A 53 22.78 15.36 39.70
N LEU A 54 23.12 15.61 38.43
CA LEU A 54 22.22 16.23 37.46
C LEU A 54 20.91 15.44 37.27
N VAL A 55 21.00 14.10 37.25
CA VAL A 55 19.83 13.21 37.16
C VAL A 55 18.98 13.29 38.44
N ALA A 56 19.61 13.39 39.61
CA ALA A 56 18.89 13.50 40.89
C ALA A 56 18.12 14.82 41.02
N GLU A 57 18.70 15.94 40.61
CA GLU A 57 18.02 17.26 40.60
C GLU A 57 16.77 17.24 39.71
N VAL A 58 16.85 16.66 38.51
CA VAL A 58 15.68 16.58 37.60
C VAL A 58 14.66 15.54 38.09
N LYS A 59 15.08 14.47 38.78
CA LYS A 59 14.15 13.58 39.53
C LYS A 59 13.39 14.33 40.63
N ALA A 60 14.01 15.31 41.28
CA ALA A 60 13.37 16.20 42.25
C ALA A 60 12.47 17.28 41.61
N GLY A 61 12.32 17.30 40.28
CA GLY A 61 11.48 18.24 39.53
C GLY A 61 12.18 19.51 39.05
N ALA A 62 13.51 19.61 39.20
CA ALA A 62 14.25 20.75 38.66
C ALA A 62 14.32 20.71 37.12
N SER A 63 14.23 21.87 36.49
CA SER A 63 14.58 22.06 35.07
C SER A 63 15.89 22.84 35.01
N LEU A 64 16.95 22.25 34.48
CA LEU A 64 18.30 22.84 34.54
C LEU A 64 18.70 23.48 33.21
N SER A 65 19.47 24.58 33.26
CA SER A 65 20.08 25.24 32.10
C SER A 65 21.59 25.37 32.30
N LEU A 66 22.37 24.64 31.52
CA LEU A 66 23.84 24.72 31.51
C LEU A 66 24.28 25.77 30.48
N VAL A 67 25.09 26.75 30.88
CA VAL A 67 25.61 27.81 29.99
C VAL A 67 26.91 27.36 29.33
N LEU A 68 27.02 27.50 28.01
CA LEU A 68 28.21 27.13 27.23
C LEU A 68 29.05 28.36 26.84
N PRO A 69 30.37 28.23 26.61
CA PRO A 69 31.21 29.33 26.14
C PRO A 69 30.77 29.90 24.79
N SER A 70 30.11 29.08 23.95
CA SER A 70 29.53 29.47 22.65
C SER A 70 28.26 30.33 22.75
N LYS A 71 27.88 30.78 23.95
CA LYS A 71 26.59 31.42 24.32
C LYS A 71 25.34 30.54 24.17
N GLN A 72 25.44 29.39 23.52
CA GLN A 72 24.41 28.35 23.53
C GLN A 72 24.15 27.84 24.97
N ARG A 73 23.03 27.14 25.14
CA ARG A 73 22.65 26.53 26.42
C ARG A 73 22.19 25.09 26.23
N LEU A 74 22.58 24.22 27.15
CA LEU A 74 22.11 22.84 27.20
C LEU A 74 21.12 22.70 28.35
N LEU A 75 19.85 22.51 28.03
CA LEU A 75 18.80 22.27 29.02
C LEU A 75 18.76 20.80 29.41
N LEU A 76 18.54 20.49 30.68
CA LEU A 76 18.22 19.14 31.15
C LEU A 76 16.84 19.17 31.82
N LEU A 77 15.87 18.50 31.18
CA LEU A 77 14.46 18.54 31.54
C LEU A 77 13.91 17.12 31.75
N SER A 78 12.78 17.00 32.47
CA SER A 78 11.98 15.78 32.36
C SER A 78 11.39 15.66 30.95
N ALA A 79 11.17 14.43 30.50
CA ALA A 79 10.53 14.18 29.22
C ALA A 79 9.09 14.72 29.12
N VAL A 80 8.40 14.86 30.26
CA VAL A 80 7.07 15.45 30.30
C VAL A 80 7.17 16.95 30.01
N ASP A 81 8.08 17.65 30.69
CA ASP A 81 8.25 19.10 30.56
C ASP A 81 8.78 19.49 29.19
N ALA A 82 9.73 18.72 28.64
CA ALA A 82 10.25 18.93 27.28
C ALA A 82 9.17 18.73 26.20
N ALA A 83 8.23 17.80 26.39
CA ALA A 83 7.10 17.61 25.48
C ALA A 83 6.05 18.71 25.64
N GLN A 84 5.70 19.09 26.87
CA GLN A 84 4.75 20.17 27.17
C GLN A 84 5.25 21.54 26.67
N ALA A 85 6.54 21.81 26.82
CA ALA A 85 7.20 23.02 26.31
C ALA A 85 7.43 22.98 24.78
N ARG A 86 7.03 21.90 24.09
CA ARG A 86 7.24 21.66 22.64
C ARG A 86 8.71 21.66 22.19
N LEU A 87 9.65 21.58 23.12
CA LEU A 87 11.09 21.47 22.83
C LEU A 87 11.46 20.10 22.28
N HIS A 88 10.85 19.05 22.83
CA HIS A 88 10.96 17.70 22.29
C HIS A 88 9.59 16.99 22.38
N PRO A 89 8.69 17.17 21.38
CA PRO A 89 7.33 16.62 21.41
C PRO A 89 7.28 15.09 21.45
N GLN A 90 8.41 14.41 21.23
CA GLN A 90 8.55 12.95 21.30
C GLN A 90 9.22 12.44 22.58
N ALA A 91 9.55 13.29 23.55
CA ALA A 91 10.23 12.84 24.76
C ALA A 91 9.37 11.81 25.56
N LEU A 92 8.05 11.93 25.51
CA LEU A 92 7.09 10.94 26.05
C LEU A 92 7.12 9.57 25.36
N LEU A 93 7.78 9.42 24.21
CA LEU A 93 7.91 8.15 23.48
C LEU A 93 9.21 7.39 23.79
N GLN A 94 10.21 8.03 24.41
CA GLN A 94 11.49 7.41 24.77
C GLN A 94 11.54 7.07 26.26
N ALA A 95 12.12 5.93 26.61
CA ALA A 95 12.12 5.37 27.97
C ALA A 95 13.55 5.26 28.54
N LEU A 96 13.65 5.28 29.87
CA LEU A 96 14.84 4.87 30.63
C LEU A 96 14.48 3.64 31.48
N SER A 97 15.48 2.87 31.91
CA SER A 97 15.33 1.77 32.88
C SER A 97 16.64 1.54 33.66
N HIS A 98 16.56 0.83 34.80
CA HIS A 98 17.71 0.40 35.59
C HIS A 98 17.79 -1.13 35.61
N GLY A 99 19.00 -1.69 35.52
CA GLY A 99 19.27 -3.11 35.72
C GLY A 99 20.73 -3.45 35.41
N ALA A 100 21.29 -4.45 36.10
CA ALA A 100 22.69 -4.88 35.95
C ALA A 100 22.92 -5.75 34.69
N HIS A 101 22.29 -5.38 33.57
CA HIS A 101 22.13 -6.22 32.39
C HIS A 101 22.76 -5.62 31.13
N LYS A 102 23.07 -6.47 30.15
CA LYS A 102 23.78 -6.09 28.92
C LYS A 102 22.98 -5.04 28.12
N PRO A 103 23.61 -4.12 27.36
CA PRO A 103 22.91 -3.00 26.71
C PRO A 103 21.70 -3.41 25.85
N GLN A 104 21.79 -4.53 25.13
CA GLN A 104 20.71 -5.10 24.32
C GLN A 104 19.46 -5.49 25.14
N GLN A 105 19.62 -5.91 26.40
CA GLN A 105 18.51 -6.26 27.29
C GLN A 105 17.79 -5.01 27.82
N LEU A 106 18.52 -3.92 28.07
CA LEU A 106 17.94 -2.62 28.44
C LEU A 106 17.14 -2.02 27.27
N LEU A 107 17.65 -2.14 26.04
CA LEU A 107 16.96 -1.71 24.82
C LEU A 107 15.61 -2.45 24.64
N LYS A 108 15.62 -3.78 24.81
CA LYS A 108 14.43 -4.64 24.77
C LYS A 108 13.40 -4.26 25.84
N GLN A 109 13.83 -3.99 27.07
CA GLN A 109 12.93 -3.54 28.15
C GLN A 109 12.32 -2.16 27.86
N ALA A 110 13.10 -1.22 27.32
CA ALA A 110 12.60 0.10 26.93
C ALA A 110 11.50 0.01 25.84
N TRP A 111 11.69 -0.87 24.84
CA TRP A 111 10.69 -1.12 23.79
C TRP A 111 9.40 -1.77 24.32
N GLN A 112 9.53 -2.76 25.21
CA GLN A 112 8.37 -3.39 25.87
C GLN A 112 7.57 -2.39 26.71
N GLN A 113 8.23 -1.52 27.47
CA GLN A 113 7.57 -0.44 28.23
C GLN A 113 6.94 0.63 27.32
N ALA A 114 7.52 0.89 26.16
CA ALA A 114 6.95 1.75 25.12
C ALA A 114 5.79 1.08 24.34
N LYS A 115 5.44 -0.18 24.67
CA LYS A 115 4.44 -1.01 23.97
C LYS A 115 4.67 -1.12 22.46
N ARG A 116 5.95 -1.21 22.04
CA ARG A 116 6.33 -1.42 20.63
C ARG A 116 6.76 -2.87 20.38
N PRO A 117 6.47 -3.44 19.20
CA PRO A 117 7.12 -4.67 18.76
C PRO A 117 8.62 -4.45 18.55
N GLU A 118 9.43 -5.48 18.77
CA GLU A 118 10.89 -5.42 18.55
C GLU A 118 11.21 -5.33 17.06
N VAL A 119 11.65 -4.16 16.60
CA VAL A 119 12.08 -3.93 15.21
C VAL A 119 13.25 -2.93 15.18
N GLU A 120 14.35 -3.35 14.55
CA GLU A 120 15.50 -2.58 14.07
C GLU A 120 16.35 -1.77 15.08
N GLU A 121 17.53 -2.31 15.40
CA GLU A 121 18.69 -1.50 15.81
C GLU A 121 19.12 -0.61 14.63
N ARG A 122 18.83 0.70 14.67
CA ARG A 122 19.41 1.69 13.75
C ARG A 122 19.94 2.90 14.54
N ASP A 123 21.22 3.20 14.31
CA ASP A 123 21.98 4.33 14.88
C ASP A 123 21.97 4.47 16.41
N THR A 124 22.24 3.38 17.14
CA THR A 124 22.53 3.44 18.58
C THR A 124 24.04 3.55 18.82
N LEU A 125 24.43 4.67 19.42
CA LEU A 125 25.83 5.05 19.63
C LEU A 125 26.18 4.94 21.11
N PHE A 126 26.74 3.79 21.49
CA PHE A 126 27.21 3.49 22.84
C PHE A 126 28.52 4.23 23.11
N LEU A 127 28.55 5.08 24.13
CA LEU A 127 29.71 5.89 24.52
C LEU A 127 30.30 5.36 25.82
N GLU A 128 31.34 4.54 25.70
CA GLU A 128 31.95 3.78 26.81
C GLU A 128 32.79 4.64 27.79
N GLN A 129 32.94 5.94 27.54
CA GLN A 129 33.76 6.85 28.36
C GLN A 129 33.01 8.14 28.76
N PRO A 130 33.33 8.75 29.91
CA PRO A 130 32.75 10.01 30.34
C PRO A 130 33.18 11.16 29.41
N LEU A 131 32.20 11.84 28.81
CA LEU A 131 32.44 12.95 27.88
C LEU A 131 32.50 14.30 28.60
N GLN A 132 33.42 15.15 28.15
CA GLN A 132 33.40 16.57 28.46
C GLN A 132 32.17 17.24 27.82
N LEU A 133 31.68 18.32 28.44
CA LEU A 133 30.46 19.04 28.02
C LEU A 133 30.53 19.49 26.55
N GLU A 134 31.67 19.99 26.09
CA GLU A 134 31.88 20.40 24.70
C GLU A 134 31.79 19.22 23.71
N GLN A 135 32.40 18.08 24.05
CA GLN A 135 32.40 16.89 23.20
C GLN A 135 31.00 16.25 23.11
N LEU A 136 30.22 16.29 24.19
CA LEU A 136 28.80 15.95 24.17
C LEU A 136 28.02 16.88 23.23
N CYS A 137 28.23 18.19 23.31
CA CYS A 137 27.57 19.16 22.42
C CYS A 137 27.91 18.89 20.95
N LEU A 138 29.17 18.64 20.61
CA LEU A 138 29.59 18.27 19.25
C LEU A 138 28.91 16.99 18.74
N GLN A 139 28.71 15.97 19.58
CA GLN A 139 27.96 14.76 19.21
C GLN A 139 26.47 15.06 19.00
N LEU A 140 25.85 15.88 19.85
CA LEU A 140 24.47 16.35 19.66
C LEU A 140 24.30 17.14 18.35
N GLU A 141 25.27 18.00 18.02
CA GLU A 141 25.29 18.75 16.76
C GLU A 141 25.46 17.83 15.54
N ALA A 142 26.39 16.87 15.60
CA ALA A 142 26.62 15.91 14.52
C ALA A 142 25.38 15.05 14.28
N PHE A 143 24.70 14.61 15.34
CA PHE A 143 23.45 13.85 15.24
C PHE A 143 22.29 14.71 14.69
N ALA A 144 22.19 15.97 15.13
CA ALA A 144 21.22 16.92 14.58
C ALA A 144 21.47 17.23 13.08
N LYS A 145 22.74 17.32 12.65
CA LYS A 145 23.11 17.54 11.24
C LYS A 145 22.71 16.36 10.34
N ARG A 146 22.74 15.11 10.83
CA ARG A 146 22.19 13.94 10.09
C ARG A 146 20.69 14.10 9.80
N ARG A 147 19.93 14.68 10.73
CA ARG A 147 18.50 14.99 10.56
C ARG A 147 18.26 16.12 9.55
N GLN A 148 19.20 17.06 9.43
CA GLN A 148 19.08 18.23 8.55
C GLN A 148 19.14 17.88 7.04
N ALA A 149 19.67 16.70 6.68
CA ALA A 149 19.64 16.17 5.32
C ALA A 149 18.25 15.66 4.87
N GLN A 150 17.30 15.48 5.79
CA GLN A 150 15.92 15.08 5.50
C GLN A 150 14.95 16.24 5.82
N LYS A 151 14.91 17.25 4.94
CA LYS A 151 14.02 18.39 5.08
C LYS A 151 12.59 18.02 4.63
N MET A 152 11.75 17.59 5.58
CA MET A 152 10.31 17.89 5.47
C MET A 152 10.04 19.27 6.10
N ALA A 153 9.14 20.01 5.46
CA ALA A 153 8.67 21.31 5.90
C ALA A 153 8.16 21.25 7.37
N GLY A 154 8.64 22.09 8.31
CA GLY A 154 8.43 21.78 9.75
C GLY A 154 8.26 22.85 10.86
N LEU A 155 8.67 24.12 10.69
CA LEU A 155 9.04 25.09 11.76
C LEU A 155 10.49 24.89 12.26
N PRO A 156 11.20 25.97 12.66
CA PRO A 156 12.56 25.86 13.21
C PRO A 156 12.53 25.31 14.64
N PHE A 157 12.74 23.99 14.77
CA PHE A 157 12.88 23.33 16.07
C PHE A 157 14.18 23.78 16.77
N GLN A 158 14.07 24.49 17.90
CA GLN A 158 15.22 25.02 18.65
C GLN A 158 15.68 24.13 19.82
N GLY A 159 15.28 22.85 19.88
CA GLY A 159 15.73 21.91 20.91
C GLY A 159 16.39 20.66 20.32
N LYS A 160 17.72 20.51 20.47
CA LYS A 160 18.45 19.28 20.08
C LYS A 160 18.42 18.28 21.25
N SER A 161 17.55 17.27 21.20
CA SER A 161 17.18 16.35 22.30
C SER A 161 18.06 15.08 22.47
N LEU A 162 18.40 14.68 23.70
CA LEU A 162 19.03 13.38 24.04
C LEU A 162 18.46 12.77 25.35
N ALA A 163 18.48 11.44 25.48
CA ALA A 163 18.16 10.69 26.70
C ALA A 163 19.40 9.95 27.24
N LEU A 164 19.57 9.92 28.57
CA LEU A 164 20.74 9.34 29.26
C LEU A 164 20.35 8.32 30.32
N ALA A 165 20.91 7.12 30.23
CA ALA A 165 20.88 6.14 31.31
C ALA A 165 22.20 6.20 32.11
N SER A 166 22.11 6.27 33.44
CA SER A 166 23.26 6.27 34.34
C SER A 166 23.18 5.07 35.29
N ASN A 167 24.31 4.35 35.44
CA ASN A 167 24.93 4.01 36.72
C ASN A 167 26.31 3.36 36.43
N SER A 168 27.32 3.75 37.20
CA SER A 168 28.78 3.53 36.99
C SER A 168 29.23 2.05 36.87
N PRO A 169 30.40 1.71 36.26
CA PRO A 169 31.41 2.56 35.60
C PRO A 169 31.56 2.32 34.09
N ALA A 170 30.62 1.64 33.45
CA ALA A 170 30.54 1.53 31.99
C ALA A 170 29.30 2.29 31.50
N MET A 171 29.51 3.44 30.85
CA MET A 171 28.43 4.24 30.29
C MET A 171 27.90 3.56 29.02
N ALA A 172 26.58 3.33 28.96
CA ALA A 172 25.88 2.88 27.77
C ALA A 172 24.94 3.99 27.32
N LEU A 173 25.47 4.95 26.56
CA LEU A 173 24.63 5.95 25.90
C LEU A 173 23.77 5.27 24.83
N ILE A 174 22.46 5.54 24.82
CA ILE A 174 21.54 4.96 23.83
C ILE A 174 20.96 6.10 22.99
N LEU A 175 21.62 6.40 21.87
CA LEU A 175 20.94 7.11 20.79
C LEU A 175 19.86 6.17 20.24
N SER A 176 18.60 6.60 20.26
CA SER A 176 17.53 5.91 19.54
C SER A 176 16.83 6.93 18.66
N GLN A 177 16.68 6.60 17.38
CA GLN A 177 15.93 7.46 16.47
C GLN A 177 14.45 7.45 16.86
N GLY A 178 13.99 8.55 17.43
CA GLY A 178 12.56 8.86 17.47
C GLY A 178 12.10 9.24 16.06
N THR A 179 11.37 8.35 15.40
CA THR A 179 10.65 8.70 14.16
C THR A 179 9.61 9.75 14.49
N ALA A 180 9.86 10.99 14.09
CA ALA A 180 8.89 12.07 14.20
C ALA A 180 7.70 11.79 13.28
N LEU A 181 6.57 11.45 13.91
CA LEU A 181 5.29 11.92 13.40
C LEU A 181 5.36 13.46 13.40
N SER A 182 5.62 14.04 12.24
CA SER A 182 5.56 15.49 12.03
C SER A 182 5.17 15.78 10.58
N GLY A 183 4.09 16.53 10.41
CA GLY A 183 3.89 17.32 9.20
C GLY A 183 4.15 18.80 9.47
N SER A 184 4.58 19.54 8.44
CA SER A 184 4.36 20.98 8.19
C SER A 184 5.01 22.02 9.15
N CYS A 185 5.59 23.19 8.79
CA CYS A 185 6.04 23.85 7.52
C CYS A 185 7.06 25.00 7.85
N ASN A 186 8.08 25.45 7.09
CA ASN A 186 8.65 25.09 5.76
C ASN A 186 10.17 25.55 5.63
N GLU A 187 10.73 25.61 4.41
CA GLU A 187 11.81 26.46 3.79
C GLU A 187 12.65 27.46 4.65
N THR A 188 13.93 27.81 4.35
CA THR A 188 14.59 28.19 3.07
C THR A 188 16.11 27.82 2.99
N ALA A 189 16.75 28.12 1.84
CA ALA A 189 18.15 28.50 1.48
C ALA A 189 19.29 28.57 2.54
N LEU A 190 20.61 28.50 2.23
CA LEU A 190 21.41 28.24 1.00
C LEU A 190 22.91 27.98 1.37
N SER A 191 23.66 27.34 0.44
CA SER A 191 25.13 27.43 0.18
C SER A 191 26.21 27.27 1.29
N GLY A 192 27.23 26.44 1.04
CA GLY A 192 28.55 26.50 1.71
C GLY A 192 29.33 25.19 1.74
N SER A 193 30.39 25.05 0.93
CA SER A 193 31.24 23.85 0.83
C SER A 193 32.49 23.89 1.73
N CYS A 194 32.92 22.72 2.23
CA CYS A 194 34.31 22.25 2.50
C CYS A 194 34.20 20.83 3.13
N VAL A 195 34.53 19.70 2.47
CA VAL A 195 35.89 19.16 2.14
C VAL A 195 36.74 18.97 3.41
N SER A 196 37.26 17.80 3.81
CA SER A 196 37.34 16.40 3.30
C SER A 196 37.31 15.43 4.51
N SER A 197 37.20 14.09 4.46
CA SER A 197 37.70 12.98 3.62
C SER A 197 36.99 11.67 4.07
N SER A 198 36.91 10.54 3.37
CA SER A 198 37.32 10.06 2.04
C SER A 198 36.20 9.11 1.51
N CYS A 199 35.58 9.33 0.36
CA CYS A 199 36.07 9.07 -1.01
C CYS A 199 36.26 7.59 -1.39
N VAL A 200 35.20 6.96 -1.91
CA VAL A 200 35.18 6.54 -3.34
C VAL A 200 33.83 6.93 -3.94
N SER A 201 33.82 7.98 -4.76
CA SER A 201 32.71 8.33 -5.64
C SER A 201 33.27 8.73 -7.01
N SER A 202 32.80 8.09 -8.06
CA SER A 202 33.06 8.53 -9.43
C SER A 202 32.05 9.63 -9.80
N LEU A 203 32.56 10.82 -10.06
CA LEU A 203 31.81 11.99 -10.50
C LEU A 203 31.41 11.88 -11.97
N ALA A 204 30.14 12.08 -12.32
CA ALA A 204 29.74 12.54 -13.66
C ALA A 204 28.28 13.05 -13.70
N PHE A 205 28.12 14.39 -13.70
CA PHE A 205 26.95 15.17 -14.12
C PHE A 205 25.58 14.91 -13.43
N GLY A 206 24.76 15.97 -13.38
CA GLY A 206 23.47 15.95 -12.69
C GLY A 206 22.54 14.87 -13.24
N LYS A 207 22.03 14.01 -12.36
CA LYS A 207 21.11 12.92 -12.69
C LYS A 207 19.90 12.93 -11.77
N GLU A 208 18.76 12.67 -12.39
CA GLU A 208 17.45 12.53 -11.75
C GLU A 208 17.48 11.42 -10.69
N SER A 209 16.58 11.50 -9.71
CA SER A 209 16.40 10.45 -8.69
C SER A 209 15.86 9.17 -9.34
N THR A 210 16.75 8.27 -9.77
CA THR A 210 16.40 6.96 -10.37
C THR A 210 16.04 5.93 -9.31
N SER A 211 14.94 6.18 -8.59
CA SER A 211 14.28 5.16 -7.78
C SER A 211 13.44 4.23 -8.69
N GLY A 212 13.27 2.99 -8.27
CA GLY A 212 12.54 1.94 -8.99
C GLY A 212 11.80 1.01 -8.05
N LEU A 213 11.16 -0.03 -8.60
CA LEU A 213 10.29 -0.91 -7.82
C LEU A 213 11.02 -1.65 -6.70
N CYS A 214 12.25 -2.11 -6.96
CA CYS A 214 13.12 -2.80 -6.01
C CYS A 214 14.28 -1.87 -5.57
N SER A 215 13.96 -0.79 -4.86
CA SER A 215 14.93 0.09 -4.21
C SER A 215 15.56 -0.56 -2.96
N GLN A 216 16.56 0.09 -2.34
CA GLN A 216 17.20 -0.45 -1.13
C GLN A 216 16.16 -0.71 0.00
N GLY A 217 16.06 -1.96 0.43
CA GLY A 217 15.12 -2.42 1.47
C GLY A 217 13.79 -3.00 0.95
N ALA A 218 13.48 -2.87 -0.35
CA ALA A 218 12.33 -3.51 -0.98
C ALA A 218 12.62 -4.99 -1.34
N PRO A 219 11.61 -5.86 -1.46
CA PRO A 219 11.79 -7.25 -1.89
C PRO A 219 12.37 -7.35 -3.32
N TRP A 220 13.30 -8.28 -3.52
CA TRP A 220 13.91 -8.54 -4.82
C TRP A 220 13.06 -9.58 -5.55
N LEU A 221 12.82 -9.34 -6.83
CA LEU A 221 12.25 -10.27 -7.80
C LEU A 221 13.38 -10.88 -8.64
N LEU A 222 13.71 -12.15 -8.39
CA LEU A 222 14.72 -12.92 -9.13
C LEU A 222 14.02 -13.89 -10.09
N PRO A 223 13.96 -13.61 -11.40
CA PRO A 223 13.49 -14.60 -12.37
C PRO A 223 14.57 -15.65 -12.61
N LEU A 224 14.16 -16.91 -12.85
CA LEU A 224 15.01 -17.93 -13.46
C LEU A 224 14.36 -18.38 -14.76
N THR A 225 15.09 -18.25 -15.87
CA THR A 225 14.62 -18.68 -17.19
C THR A 225 15.03 -20.12 -17.47
N LEU A 226 14.09 -20.95 -17.92
CA LEU A 226 14.27 -22.37 -18.12
C LEU A 226 14.07 -22.72 -19.61
N ILE A 227 14.92 -23.59 -20.14
CA ILE A 227 14.69 -24.27 -21.42
C ILE A 227 14.40 -25.74 -21.13
N ALA A 228 13.20 -26.19 -21.47
CA ALA A 228 12.73 -27.55 -21.20
C ALA A 228 11.78 -28.04 -22.28
N ARG A 229 11.58 -29.36 -22.36
CA ARG A 229 10.40 -29.95 -23.00
C ARG A 229 9.39 -30.28 -21.89
N PRO A 230 8.07 -30.36 -22.15
CA PRO A 230 7.08 -30.63 -21.11
C PRO A 230 7.41 -31.84 -20.20
N LYS A 231 7.94 -32.93 -20.78
CA LYS A 231 8.39 -34.13 -20.04
C LYS A 231 9.59 -33.92 -19.10
N THR A 232 10.40 -32.89 -19.33
CA THR A 232 11.61 -32.56 -18.54
C THR A 232 11.45 -31.30 -17.70
N LEU A 233 10.28 -30.64 -17.74
CA LEU A 233 10.06 -29.35 -17.10
C LEU A 233 10.22 -29.43 -15.57
N LEU A 234 9.65 -30.44 -14.91
CA LEU A 234 9.78 -30.63 -13.46
C LEU A 234 11.24 -30.77 -13.03
N SER A 235 12.02 -31.64 -13.67
CA SER A 235 13.42 -31.84 -13.33
C SER A 235 14.27 -30.59 -13.61
N LYS A 236 14.00 -29.88 -14.72
CA LYS A 236 14.65 -28.60 -15.04
C LYS A 236 14.34 -27.51 -14.00
N ALA A 237 13.08 -27.36 -13.57
CA ALA A 237 12.68 -26.41 -12.53
C ALA A 237 13.31 -26.76 -11.17
N GLN A 238 13.33 -28.04 -10.78
CA GLN A 238 13.98 -28.51 -9.55
C GLN A 238 15.50 -28.23 -9.58
N THR A 239 16.18 -28.53 -10.69
CA THR A 239 17.62 -28.25 -10.86
C THR A 239 17.91 -26.75 -10.79
N ALA A 240 17.10 -25.90 -11.42
CA ALA A 240 17.28 -24.45 -11.38
C ALA A 240 17.14 -23.87 -9.96
N LEU A 241 16.15 -24.35 -9.19
CA LEU A 241 16.02 -23.96 -7.77
C LEU A 241 17.22 -24.41 -6.93
N GLN A 242 17.71 -25.65 -7.13
CA GLN A 242 18.90 -26.15 -6.44
C GLN A 242 20.19 -25.38 -6.81
N GLN A 243 20.32 -24.96 -8.06
CA GLN A 243 21.43 -24.11 -8.51
C GLN A 243 21.35 -22.71 -7.91
N ALA A 244 20.16 -22.11 -7.88
CA ALA A 244 19.93 -20.82 -7.23
C ALA A 244 20.25 -20.88 -5.73
N GLN A 245 19.80 -21.93 -5.01
CA GLN A 245 20.17 -22.18 -3.62
C GLN A 245 21.68 -22.25 -3.43
N SER A 246 22.36 -23.11 -4.20
CA SER A 246 23.81 -23.30 -4.09
C SER A 246 24.59 -22.00 -4.34
N ARG A 247 24.10 -21.15 -5.26
CA ARG A 247 24.71 -19.85 -5.56
C ARG A 247 24.46 -18.82 -4.45
N LEU A 248 23.22 -18.71 -3.96
CA LEU A 248 22.85 -17.81 -2.86
C LEU A 248 23.62 -18.13 -1.56
N SER A 249 23.86 -19.41 -1.26
CA SER A 249 24.58 -19.85 -0.06
C SER A 249 26.08 -19.52 -0.05
N GLN A 250 26.70 -19.12 -1.17
CA GLN A 250 28.16 -18.93 -1.29
C GLN A 250 28.69 -17.60 -0.72
N SER A 251 27.99 -16.98 0.25
CA SER A 251 28.37 -15.69 0.85
C SER A 251 28.64 -14.60 -0.20
N MET A 252 27.76 -14.49 -1.20
CA MET A 252 27.88 -13.50 -2.27
C MET A 252 27.85 -12.06 -1.72
N SER A 253 28.73 -11.19 -2.23
CA SER A 253 28.59 -9.75 -1.99
C SER A 253 27.35 -9.19 -2.69
N ALA A 254 26.83 -8.06 -2.21
CA ALA A 254 25.69 -7.38 -2.82
C ALA A 254 25.91 -7.12 -4.32
N ASP A 255 27.12 -6.70 -4.71
CA ASP A 255 27.50 -6.48 -6.13
C ASP A 255 27.55 -7.76 -6.97
N ALA A 256 27.84 -8.91 -6.35
CA ALA A 256 27.82 -10.19 -7.05
C ALA A 256 26.38 -10.67 -7.27
N LEU A 257 25.50 -10.49 -6.28
CA LEU A 257 24.09 -10.83 -6.37
C LEU A 257 23.36 -9.90 -7.35
N ALA A 258 23.66 -8.60 -7.31
CA ALA A 258 23.15 -7.59 -8.25
C ALA A 258 23.55 -7.89 -9.71
N ARG A 259 24.82 -8.24 -9.97
CA ARG A 259 25.27 -8.63 -11.31
C ARG A 259 24.55 -9.87 -11.84
N TRP A 260 24.44 -10.91 -11.01
CA TRP A 260 23.71 -12.12 -11.40
C TRP A 260 22.25 -11.81 -11.74
N LEU A 261 21.58 -11.02 -10.90
CA LEU A 261 20.21 -10.57 -11.14
C LEU A 261 20.09 -9.81 -12.49
N THR A 262 21.02 -8.91 -12.82
CA THR A 262 21.06 -8.25 -14.14
C THR A 262 21.18 -9.26 -15.29
N ASP A 263 22.03 -10.27 -15.15
CA ASP A 263 22.21 -11.32 -16.16
C ASP A 263 20.93 -12.17 -16.36
N GLU A 264 20.23 -12.52 -15.27
CA GLU A 264 18.94 -13.25 -15.34
C GLU A 264 17.82 -12.41 -15.96
N LEU A 265 17.75 -11.11 -15.64
CA LEU A 265 16.77 -10.19 -16.22
C LEU A 265 17.00 -10.01 -17.73
N LYS A 266 18.25 -9.86 -18.15
CA LYS A 266 18.63 -9.82 -19.58
C LYS A 266 18.29 -11.14 -20.29
N THR A 267 18.55 -12.28 -19.64
CA THR A 267 18.19 -13.61 -20.16
C THR A 267 16.67 -13.77 -20.29
N LEU A 268 15.91 -13.28 -19.32
CA LEU A 268 14.44 -13.25 -19.35
C LEU A 268 13.93 -12.42 -20.54
N GLU A 269 14.41 -11.18 -20.71
CA GLU A 269 13.99 -10.32 -21.81
C GLU A 269 14.29 -10.94 -23.20
N GLN A 270 15.50 -11.46 -23.38
CA GLN A 270 15.89 -12.16 -24.62
C GLN A 270 15.02 -13.39 -24.89
N SER A 271 14.61 -14.11 -23.86
CA SER A 271 13.75 -15.30 -24.00
C SER A 271 12.32 -14.99 -24.45
N PHE A 272 11.84 -13.74 -24.35
CA PHE A 272 10.49 -13.38 -24.80
C PHE A 272 10.36 -13.29 -26.33
N SER A 273 11.46 -13.05 -27.04
CA SER A 273 11.52 -12.98 -28.51
C SER A 273 12.36 -14.09 -29.15
N GLY A 274 13.25 -14.74 -28.39
CA GLY A 274 14.09 -15.83 -28.88
C GLY A 274 13.34 -17.13 -29.14
N THR A 275 13.84 -17.92 -30.07
CA THR A 275 13.47 -19.33 -30.25
C THR A 275 14.29 -20.21 -29.31
N ALA A 276 13.65 -21.09 -28.55
CA ALA A 276 14.35 -21.98 -27.62
C ALA A 276 15.25 -22.99 -28.36
N PRO A 277 16.50 -23.23 -27.90
CA PRO A 277 17.40 -24.21 -28.49
C PRO A 277 16.85 -25.64 -28.52
N GLU A 278 17.36 -26.45 -29.46
CA GLU A 278 17.19 -27.92 -29.50
C GLU A 278 15.74 -28.44 -29.48
N GLY A 279 14.77 -27.62 -29.93
CA GLY A 279 13.34 -27.97 -29.88
C GLY A 279 12.83 -28.10 -28.44
N GLY A 280 13.36 -27.29 -27.53
CA GLY A 280 12.73 -27.01 -26.24
C GLY A 280 11.72 -25.85 -26.33
N GLU A 281 11.21 -25.44 -25.18
CA GLU A 281 10.34 -24.29 -24.97
C GLU A 281 10.87 -23.47 -23.79
N TYR A 282 10.58 -22.17 -23.77
CA TYR A 282 10.95 -21.28 -22.66
C TYR A 282 9.88 -21.25 -21.57
N TYR A 283 10.29 -21.59 -20.35
CA TYR A 283 9.50 -21.45 -19.13
C TYR A 283 10.20 -20.48 -18.16
N SER A 284 9.48 -20.00 -17.16
CA SER A 284 10.06 -19.13 -16.12
C SER A 284 9.46 -19.45 -14.76
N LEU A 285 10.30 -19.38 -13.74
CA LEU A 285 9.87 -19.22 -12.35
C LEU A 285 10.42 -17.90 -11.82
N ALA A 286 9.82 -17.39 -10.75
CA ALA A 286 10.27 -16.17 -10.09
C ALA A 286 10.34 -16.39 -8.57
N LEU A 287 11.42 -15.92 -7.94
CA LEU A 287 11.60 -15.90 -6.50
C LEU A 287 11.44 -14.46 -5.98
N ILE A 288 10.76 -14.30 -4.84
CA ILE A 288 10.56 -13.00 -4.15
C ILE A 288 11.13 -13.08 -2.74
N GLY A 289 12.14 -12.27 -2.42
CA GLY A 289 12.73 -12.19 -1.08
C GLY A 289 13.54 -10.90 -0.90
N ARG A 290 13.59 -10.37 0.33
CA ARG A 290 14.29 -9.11 0.66
C ARG A 290 15.82 -9.24 0.71
N ASP A 291 16.31 -10.45 0.91
CA ASP A 291 17.72 -10.80 0.97
C ASP A 291 17.95 -12.24 0.47
N ALA A 292 19.22 -12.67 0.48
CA ALA A 292 19.59 -14.02 0.05
C ALA A 292 18.97 -15.12 0.93
N ALA A 293 18.75 -14.90 2.22
CA ALA A 293 18.18 -15.90 3.11
C ALA A 293 16.68 -16.11 2.84
N GLU A 294 15.92 -15.04 2.59
CA GLU A 294 14.52 -15.15 2.14
C GLU A 294 14.43 -15.83 0.77
N LEU A 295 15.30 -15.49 -0.19
CA LEU A 295 15.32 -16.15 -1.50
C LEU A 295 15.65 -17.66 -1.40
N ILE A 296 16.55 -18.05 -0.49
CA ILE A 296 16.83 -19.48 -0.19
C ILE A 296 15.56 -20.14 0.37
N ALA A 297 14.96 -19.61 1.43
CA ALA A 297 13.76 -20.20 2.06
C ALA A 297 12.59 -20.34 1.06
N GLU A 298 12.39 -19.35 0.20
CA GLU A 298 11.36 -19.35 -0.83
C GLU A 298 11.61 -20.39 -1.94
N SER A 299 12.88 -20.56 -2.35
CA SER A 299 13.25 -21.63 -3.27
C SER A 299 13.08 -23.02 -2.66
N GLU A 300 13.32 -23.19 -1.35
CA GLU A 300 13.07 -24.44 -0.63
C GLU A 300 11.57 -24.78 -0.57
N LEU A 301 10.71 -23.78 -0.35
CA LEU A 301 9.26 -23.95 -0.37
C LEU A 301 8.76 -24.40 -1.76
N LEU A 302 9.20 -23.73 -2.85
CA LEU A 302 8.85 -24.15 -4.21
C LEU A 302 9.41 -25.54 -4.55
N LEU A 303 10.66 -25.83 -4.18
CA LEU A 303 11.28 -27.13 -4.42
C LEU A 303 10.55 -28.26 -3.66
N GLY A 304 10.13 -27.99 -2.42
CA GLY A 304 9.35 -28.91 -1.59
C GLY A 304 7.92 -29.14 -2.12
N GLN A 305 7.32 -28.16 -2.80
CA GLN A 305 6.07 -28.34 -3.53
C GLN A 305 6.28 -29.14 -4.84
N LEU A 306 7.29 -28.80 -5.64
CA LEU A 306 7.63 -29.48 -6.89
C LEU A 306 7.98 -30.96 -6.70
N ARG A 307 8.61 -31.34 -5.59
CA ARG A 307 8.94 -32.73 -5.26
C ARG A 307 7.71 -33.60 -4.93
N LYS A 308 6.55 -33.00 -4.65
CA LYS A 308 5.29 -33.73 -4.42
C LYS A 308 4.56 -34.09 -5.72
N ILE A 309 5.02 -33.58 -6.85
CA ILE A 309 4.38 -33.75 -8.17
C ILE A 309 5.19 -34.74 -8.98
N THR A 310 4.57 -35.89 -9.27
CA THR A 310 5.17 -37.00 -10.02
C THR A 310 5.03 -36.83 -11.53
N SER A 311 3.93 -36.20 -11.99
CA SER A 311 3.59 -36.05 -13.40
C SER A 311 2.84 -34.75 -13.67
N LEU A 312 3.29 -33.97 -14.66
CA LEU A 312 2.54 -32.79 -15.14
C LEU A 312 1.31 -33.15 -15.98
N ALA A 313 1.21 -34.39 -16.49
CA ALA A 313 0.05 -34.82 -17.25
C ALA A 313 -1.23 -34.92 -16.39
N GLU A 314 -1.06 -35.12 -15.08
CA GLU A 314 -2.14 -35.19 -14.09
C GLU A 314 -2.54 -33.81 -13.54
N VAL A 315 -1.65 -32.82 -13.67
CA VAL A 315 -1.86 -31.43 -13.19
C VAL A 315 -1.37 -30.40 -14.24
N PRO A 316 -1.95 -30.37 -15.45
CA PRO A 316 -1.47 -29.49 -16.52
C PRO A 316 -1.55 -27.99 -16.15
N GLU A 317 -2.63 -27.58 -15.47
CA GLU A 317 -2.89 -26.19 -15.07
C GLU A 317 -2.14 -25.74 -13.80
N LEU A 318 -1.07 -26.45 -13.43
CA LEU A 318 -0.30 -26.23 -12.21
C LEU A 318 0.27 -24.81 -12.16
N GLU A 319 -0.08 -24.11 -11.09
CA GLU A 319 0.55 -22.88 -10.65
C GLU A 319 0.86 -23.01 -9.16
N LEU A 320 2.15 -23.05 -8.82
CA LEU A 320 2.65 -23.09 -7.45
C LEU A 320 3.00 -21.67 -7.02
N ILE A 321 2.46 -21.22 -5.88
CA ILE A 321 2.71 -19.89 -5.32
C ILE A 321 3.03 -20.05 -3.82
N THR A 322 4.10 -19.40 -3.37
CA THR A 322 4.52 -19.35 -1.96
C THR A 322 3.85 -18.19 -1.19
N PRO A 323 3.97 -18.12 0.15
CA PRO A 323 3.45 -17.00 0.93
C PRO A 323 4.03 -15.62 0.52
N ASN A 324 5.34 -15.51 0.22
CA ASN A 324 5.91 -14.26 -0.30
C ASN A 324 5.65 -14.04 -1.80
N GLY A 325 5.11 -15.03 -2.51
CA GLY A 325 4.62 -14.92 -3.89
C GLY A 325 5.64 -15.28 -4.96
N SER A 326 6.71 -15.97 -4.59
CA SER A 326 7.50 -16.76 -5.53
C SER A 326 6.59 -17.76 -6.24
N VAL A 327 6.79 -17.95 -7.54
CA VAL A 327 5.83 -18.64 -8.40
C VAL A 327 6.49 -19.45 -9.50
N PHE A 328 5.89 -20.62 -9.79
CA PHE A 328 6.17 -21.45 -10.95
C PHE A 328 4.85 -21.93 -11.58
N CYS A 329 4.70 -21.74 -12.89
CA CYS A 329 3.60 -22.28 -13.69
C CYS A 329 4.12 -23.30 -14.71
N ALA A 330 3.46 -24.46 -14.78
CA ALA A 330 3.81 -25.53 -15.73
C ALA A 330 3.22 -25.32 -17.13
N GLN A 331 2.17 -24.50 -17.26
CA GLN A 331 1.51 -24.18 -18.53
C GLN A 331 1.33 -22.67 -18.68
N PRO A 332 2.38 -21.93 -19.10
CA PRO A 332 2.32 -20.49 -19.28
C PRO A 332 1.24 -20.06 -20.27
N LEU A 333 0.45 -19.04 -19.91
CA LEU A 333 -0.67 -18.58 -20.74
C LEU A 333 -0.22 -17.61 -21.84
N GLY A 334 0.88 -16.87 -21.62
CA GLY A 334 1.42 -15.90 -22.57
C GLY A 334 0.57 -14.63 -22.72
N PRO A 335 1.05 -13.65 -23.52
CA PRO A 335 0.46 -12.32 -23.58
C PRO A 335 -0.92 -12.28 -24.24
N ALA A 336 -1.19 -13.17 -25.20
CA ALA A 336 -2.45 -13.21 -25.95
C ALA A 336 -3.69 -13.49 -25.08
N ARG A 337 -3.48 -13.93 -23.82
CA ARG A 337 -4.53 -14.28 -22.85
C ARG A 337 -4.69 -13.26 -21.72
N LEU A 338 -3.84 -12.22 -21.71
CA LEU A 338 -3.82 -11.19 -20.68
C LEU A 338 -5.01 -10.24 -20.83
N CYS A 339 -5.81 -10.15 -19.77
CA CYS A 339 -6.89 -9.20 -19.61
C CYS A 339 -6.59 -8.26 -18.44
N PHE A 340 -6.65 -6.95 -18.67
CA PHE A 340 -6.72 -5.99 -17.58
C PHE A 340 -8.16 -5.93 -17.04
N VAL A 341 -8.30 -5.86 -15.72
CA VAL A 341 -9.57 -5.82 -14.99
C VAL A 341 -9.60 -4.55 -14.18
N TYR A 342 -10.61 -3.72 -14.39
CA TYR A 342 -10.74 -2.45 -13.71
C TYR A 342 -11.77 -2.57 -12.56
N PRO A 343 -11.40 -2.27 -11.31
CA PRO A 343 -12.26 -2.51 -10.14
C PRO A 343 -13.39 -1.48 -10.02
N GLY A 344 -14.39 -1.84 -9.21
CA GLY A 344 -15.53 -0.97 -8.89
C GLY A 344 -15.21 0.09 -7.84
N VAL A 345 -16.15 1.01 -7.62
CA VAL A 345 -16.03 2.17 -6.70
C VAL A 345 -15.66 1.79 -5.25
N GLY A 346 -15.96 0.56 -4.84
CA GLY A 346 -15.79 0.13 -3.45
C GLY A 346 -14.36 -0.15 -2.99
N THR A 347 -13.38 -0.16 -3.89
CA THR A 347 -12.00 -0.61 -3.57
C THR A 347 -11.04 0.51 -3.20
N ALA A 348 -11.38 1.79 -3.42
CA ALA A 348 -10.53 2.91 -3.01
C ALA A 348 -10.33 2.98 -1.47
N TYR A 349 -9.13 3.29 -1.02
CA TYR A 349 -8.79 3.43 0.41
C TYR A 349 -7.66 4.44 0.65
N HIS A 350 -7.59 5.02 1.85
CA HIS A 350 -6.54 5.95 2.27
C HIS A 350 -5.16 5.26 2.32
N GLY A 351 -4.14 5.90 1.75
CA GLY A 351 -2.78 5.36 1.62
C GLY A 351 -2.60 4.35 0.48
N MET A 352 -3.61 4.15 -0.38
CA MET A 352 -3.46 3.27 -1.55
C MET A 352 -2.32 3.75 -2.45
N LEU A 353 -1.58 2.82 -3.07
CA LEU A 353 -0.52 3.13 -4.05
C LEU A 353 0.62 4.08 -3.59
N GLY A 354 0.72 4.43 -2.30
CA GLY A 354 1.66 5.45 -1.81
C GLY A 354 3.14 5.18 -2.16
N ALA A 355 3.58 3.92 -2.09
CA ALA A 355 4.94 3.52 -2.47
C ALA A 355 5.21 3.55 -3.99
N LEU A 356 4.19 3.69 -4.86
CA LEU A 356 4.42 3.90 -6.30
C LEU A 356 4.96 5.29 -6.60
N LYS A 357 4.64 6.31 -5.78
CA LYS A 357 5.23 7.66 -5.92
C LYS A 357 6.76 7.63 -5.76
N GLN A 358 7.26 6.75 -4.89
CA GLN A 358 8.70 6.55 -4.71
C GLN A 358 9.30 5.66 -5.81
N ALA A 359 8.61 4.59 -6.22
CA ALA A 359 9.12 3.66 -7.23
C ALA A 359 9.08 4.20 -8.67
N PHE A 360 8.15 5.11 -9.00
CA PHE A 360 7.95 5.63 -10.37
C PHE A 360 7.73 7.14 -10.36
N PRO A 361 8.71 7.94 -9.88
CA PRO A 361 8.53 9.38 -9.66
C PRO A 361 8.16 10.14 -10.94
N LYS A 362 8.65 9.69 -12.10
CA LYS A 362 8.33 10.28 -13.40
C LYS A 362 6.90 9.98 -13.85
N SER A 363 6.49 8.71 -13.93
CA SER A 363 5.10 8.35 -14.26
C SER A 363 4.10 9.00 -13.29
N TYR A 364 4.46 9.12 -12.02
CA TYR A 364 3.64 9.79 -11.02
C TYR A 364 3.59 11.33 -11.22
N ALA A 365 4.69 11.98 -11.61
CA ALA A 365 4.70 13.41 -11.95
C ALA A 365 3.95 13.71 -13.25
N ASP A 366 4.10 12.87 -14.29
CA ASP A 366 3.34 12.95 -15.54
C ASP A 366 1.83 12.83 -15.27
N PHE A 367 1.46 11.91 -14.36
CA PHE A 367 0.09 11.76 -13.87
C PHE A 367 -0.40 13.02 -13.13
N GLU A 368 0.36 13.55 -12.16
CA GLU A 368 -0.02 14.76 -11.42
C GLU A 368 -0.11 16.00 -12.34
N ALA A 369 0.73 16.10 -13.37
CA ALA A 369 0.68 17.17 -14.36
C ALA A 369 -0.59 17.08 -15.23
N ALA A 370 -0.92 15.91 -15.78
CA ALA A 370 -2.14 15.69 -16.56
C ALA A 370 -3.39 15.92 -15.70
N ALA A 371 -3.41 15.39 -14.48
CA ALA A 371 -4.45 15.65 -13.49
C ALA A 371 -4.63 17.14 -13.22
N THR A 372 -3.55 17.90 -13.01
CA THR A 372 -3.61 19.35 -12.75
C THR A 372 -4.14 20.12 -13.94
N ALA A 373 -3.67 19.80 -15.15
CA ALA A 373 -4.04 20.50 -16.39
C ALA A 373 -5.51 20.28 -16.78
N GLU A 374 -6.06 19.10 -16.47
CA GLU A 374 -7.45 18.77 -16.76
C GLU A 374 -8.41 19.07 -15.61
N ASN A 375 -7.99 18.84 -14.35
CA ASN A 375 -8.84 18.98 -13.18
C ASN A 375 -8.08 19.13 -11.85
N VAL A 376 -7.81 20.37 -11.44
CA VAL A 376 -7.12 20.72 -10.17
C VAL A 376 -7.76 20.06 -8.93
N ALA A 377 -9.06 19.73 -8.92
CA ALA A 377 -9.70 19.04 -7.80
C ALA A 377 -9.15 17.62 -7.56
N LEU A 378 -8.65 16.94 -8.60
CA LEU A 378 -8.00 15.63 -8.45
C LEU A 378 -6.68 15.75 -7.67
N CYS A 379 -6.00 16.89 -7.75
CA CYS A 379 -4.74 17.17 -7.05
C CYS A 379 -4.94 17.44 -5.54
N THR A 380 -6.19 17.51 -5.06
CA THR A 380 -6.50 17.50 -3.63
C THR A 380 -7.00 16.12 -3.20
N LEU A 381 -7.97 15.56 -3.92
CA LEU A 381 -8.60 14.28 -3.57
C LEU A 381 -7.63 13.09 -3.71
N LEU A 382 -6.85 13.02 -4.79
CA LEU A 382 -5.95 11.87 -4.98
C LEU A 382 -4.80 11.89 -3.98
N PRO A 383 -4.04 12.98 -3.75
CA PRO A 383 -3.02 12.99 -2.70
C PRO A 383 -3.57 12.74 -1.30
N THR A 384 -4.83 13.11 -1.00
CA THR A 384 -5.50 12.74 0.26
C THR A 384 -5.83 11.24 0.32
N ALA A 385 -6.26 10.63 -0.78
CA ALA A 385 -6.48 9.19 -0.88
C ALA A 385 -5.17 8.37 -0.93
N LEU A 386 -4.07 8.95 -1.43
CA LEU A 386 -2.75 8.32 -1.56
C LEU A 386 -1.84 8.56 -0.33
N SER A 387 -2.22 9.42 0.61
CA SER A 387 -1.42 9.71 1.81
C SER A 387 -1.90 8.94 3.04
N ASP A 388 -0.93 8.44 3.81
CA ASP A 388 -1.14 7.65 5.04
C ASP A 388 -1.56 8.53 6.25
N ILE A 389 -2.48 9.47 6.07
CA ILE A 389 -2.97 10.34 7.16
C ILE A 389 -3.95 9.57 8.07
N SER A 390 -3.37 8.80 9.00
CA SER A 390 -3.89 8.52 10.34
C SER A 390 -5.36 8.08 10.48
N TYR A 391 -5.73 6.93 9.90
CA TYR A 391 -7.00 6.23 10.22
C TYR A 391 -6.85 5.13 11.29
N THR A 392 -5.69 5.02 11.94
CA THR A 392 -5.39 3.96 12.93
C THR A 392 -6.19 4.05 14.24
N SER A 393 -6.97 5.11 14.47
CA SER A 393 -7.83 5.28 15.65
C SER A 393 -9.23 4.67 15.52
N ALA A 394 -9.70 4.31 14.31
CA ALA A 394 -11.07 3.85 14.09
C ALA A 394 -11.23 2.33 13.95
N LEU A 395 -10.13 1.58 13.77
CA LEU A 395 -10.16 0.12 13.62
C LEU A 395 -10.29 -0.65 14.96
N SER A 396 -10.17 0.02 16.11
CA SER A 396 -10.39 -0.61 17.42
C SER A 396 -11.86 -0.98 17.66
N ASP A 397 -12.81 -0.17 17.20
CA ASP A 397 -14.25 -0.40 17.47
C ASP A 397 -14.95 -1.32 16.47
N ALA A 398 -14.43 -1.45 15.24
CA ALA A 398 -15.00 -2.33 14.21
C ALA A 398 -14.83 -3.84 14.49
N SER A 399 -14.12 -4.20 15.57
CA SER A 399 -13.90 -5.60 16.00
C SER A 399 -15.00 -6.17 16.90
N LYS A 400 -16.00 -5.35 17.28
CA LYS A 400 -17.18 -5.84 18.01
C LYS A 400 -18.15 -6.52 17.06
N GLU A 401 -18.08 -7.86 17.00
CA GLU A 401 -19.18 -8.68 16.48
C GLU A 401 -20.48 -8.26 17.17
N THR A 402 -21.41 -7.66 16.42
CA THR A 402 -22.68 -7.20 16.99
C THR A 402 -23.63 -8.40 17.08
N THR A 403 -23.53 -9.12 18.19
CA THR A 403 -24.57 -10.05 18.62
C THR A 403 -25.88 -9.29 18.83
N LEU A 404 -26.98 -9.84 18.34
CA LEU A 404 -28.32 -9.27 18.52
C LEU A 404 -28.71 -9.31 20.00
N SER A 405 -28.76 -8.14 20.64
CA SER A 405 -29.42 -7.94 21.93
C SER A 405 -30.03 -6.54 21.98
N ASP A 406 -31.33 -6.45 22.26
CA ASP A 406 -32.10 -5.21 22.18
C ASP A 406 -31.76 -4.23 23.32
N LYS A 407 -30.89 -3.25 23.03
CA LYS A 407 -30.81 -1.98 23.79
C LYS A 407 -30.47 -0.81 22.89
N GLU A 408 -31.32 0.21 22.92
CA GLU A 408 -31.08 1.52 22.31
C GLU A 408 -30.11 2.32 23.18
N GLU A 409 -28.87 2.53 22.72
CA GLU A 409 -27.94 3.50 23.30
C GLU A 409 -27.20 4.27 22.19
N ALA A 410 -26.80 5.51 22.51
CA ALA A 410 -26.57 6.56 21.53
C ALA A 410 -25.46 6.27 20.49
N THR A 411 -25.75 6.62 19.24
CA THR A 411 -24.84 6.48 18.09
C THR A 411 -23.57 7.32 18.25
N PRO A 412 -22.36 6.73 18.19
CA PRO A 412 -21.13 7.48 17.95
C PRO A 412 -21.18 8.11 16.56
N SER A 413 -20.79 9.38 16.43
CA SER A 413 -20.72 10.04 15.12
C SER A 413 -19.64 9.36 14.26
N PRO A 414 -19.96 8.83 13.06
CA PRO A 414 -18.99 8.14 12.23
C PRO A 414 -17.95 9.13 11.67
N ALA A 415 -16.68 8.69 11.64
CA ALA A 415 -15.62 9.42 10.95
C ALA A 415 -16.00 9.65 9.46
N PRO A 416 -15.60 10.79 8.85
CA PRO A 416 -16.01 11.14 7.50
C PRO A 416 -15.59 10.06 6.51
N THR A 417 -16.58 9.36 5.98
CA THR A 417 -16.41 8.35 4.93
C THR A 417 -16.52 9.05 3.59
N MET A 418 -15.55 8.84 2.68
CA MET A 418 -15.60 9.41 1.33
C MET A 418 -16.96 9.15 0.68
N THR A 419 -17.52 10.17 0.04
CA THR A 419 -18.76 10.05 -0.75
C THR A 419 -18.58 9.09 -1.93
N LEU A 420 -19.70 8.67 -2.53
CA LEU A 420 -19.68 7.80 -3.71
C LEU A 420 -18.86 8.42 -4.87
N ALA A 421 -18.98 9.74 -5.07
CA ALA A 421 -18.26 10.46 -6.11
C ALA A 421 -16.75 10.55 -5.84
N GLU A 422 -16.34 10.81 -4.59
CA GLU A 422 -14.92 10.84 -4.20
C GLU A 422 -14.26 9.47 -4.32
N GLN A 423 -14.93 8.40 -3.86
CA GLN A 423 -14.48 7.03 -4.06
C GLN A 423 -14.31 6.70 -5.55
N ALA A 424 -15.24 7.18 -6.41
CA ALA A 424 -15.18 6.94 -7.85
C ALA A 424 -14.01 7.68 -8.51
N VAL A 425 -13.82 8.96 -8.18
CA VAL A 425 -12.68 9.76 -8.63
C VAL A 425 -11.35 9.11 -8.21
N ALA A 426 -11.26 8.67 -6.96
CA ALA A 426 -10.06 8.01 -6.44
C ALA A 426 -9.77 6.67 -7.14
N GLY A 427 -10.78 5.81 -7.30
CA GLY A 427 -10.64 4.51 -7.95
C GLY A 427 -10.28 4.60 -9.44
N VAL A 428 -10.85 5.57 -10.17
CA VAL A 428 -10.47 5.87 -11.56
C VAL A 428 -9.02 6.39 -11.62
N GLY A 429 -8.64 7.32 -10.75
CA GLY A 429 -7.26 7.84 -10.69
C GLY A 429 -6.22 6.75 -10.43
N ALA A 430 -6.47 5.87 -9.46
CA ALA A 430 -5.65 4.70 -9.17
C ALA A 430 -5.49 3.77 -10.40
N SER A 431 -6.60 3.51 -11.10
CA SER A 431 -6.63 2.67 -12.30
C SER A 431 -5.82 3.27 -13.46
N VAL A 432 -5.91 4.59 -13.66
CA VAL A 432 -5.14 5.33 -14.67
C VAL A 432 -3.65 5.30 -14.35
N LEU A 433 -3.25 5.62 -13.10
CA LEU A 433 -1.84 5.60 -12.66
C LEU A 433 -1.21 4.22 -12.83
N LEU A 434 -1.87 3.16 -12.35
CA LEU A 434 -1.38 1.79 -12.51
C LEU A 434 -1.30 1.37 -13.99
N THR A 435 -2.29 1.73 -14.81
CA THR A 435 -2.24 1.41 -16.25
C THR A 435 -1.08 2.12 -16.95
N GLN A 436 -0.82 3.39 -16.60
CA GLN A 436 0.34 4.13 -17.12
C GLN A 436 1.65 3.45 -16.72
N ILE A 437 1.84 3.08 -15.44
CA ILE A 437 3.05 2.37 -14.97
C ILE A 437 3.23 1.04 -15.71
N LEU A 438 2.18 0.21 -15.78
CA LEU A 438 2.26 -1.11 -16.43
C LEU A 438 2.56 -1.01 -17.94
N ARG A 439 1.90 -0.07 -18.65
CA ARG A 439 2.08 0.10 -20.10
C ARG A 439 3.36 0.85 -20.47
N ARG A 440 3.76 1.87 -19.70
CA ARG A 440 4.90 2.75 -20.03
C ARG A 440 6.21 2.26 -19.43
N GLU A 441 6.23 1.83 -18.18
CA GLU A 441 7.47 1.39 -17.52
C GLU A 441 7.74 -0.09 -17.81
N PHE A 442 6.72 -0.96 -17.62
CA PHE A 442 6.84 -2.41 -17.84
C PHE A 442 6.51 -2.85 -19.28
N LYS A 443 6.06 -1.96 -20.16
CA LYS A 443 5.69 -2.26 -21.57
C LYS A 443 4.63 -3.37 -21.72
N LEU A 444 3.83 -3.61 -20.67
CA LEU A 444 2.78 -4.62 -20.68
C LEU A 444 1.66 -4.23 -21.66
N ARG A 445 1.21 -5.21 -22.44
CA ARG A 445 0.23 -5.03 -23.51
C ARG A 445 -0.90 -6.05 -23.30
N PRO A 446 -2.02 -5.65 -22.66
CA PRO A 446 -3.18 -6.53 -22.54
C PRO A 446 -3.81 -6.79 -23.90
N ALA A 447 -4.24 -8.03 -24.14
CA ALA A 447 -5.06 -8.37 -25.30
C ALA A 447 -6.53 -7.93 -25.08
N PHE A 448 -6.99 -7.93 -23.83
CA PHE A 448 -8.37 -7.64 -23.44
C PHE A 448 -8.44 -6.66 -22.27
N ALA A 449 -9.55 -5.96 -22.14
CA ALA A 449 -9.88 -5.19 -20.95
C ALA A 449 -11.35 -5.41 -20.56
N ILE A 450 -11.62 -5.51 -19.25
CA ILE A 450 -12.98 -5.55 -18.68
C ILE A 450 -13.12 -4.58 -17.52
N GLY A 451 -14.32 -4.04 -17.33
CA GLY A 451 -14.69 -3.23 -16.18
C GLY A 451 -15.65 -3.95 -15.23
N TYR A 452 -15.40 -3.85 -13.92
CA TYR A 452 -16.36 -4.24 -12.89
C TYR A 452 -17.14 -3.01 -12.43
N SER A 453 -18.45 -2.93 -12.71
CA SER A 453 -19.29 -1.78 -12.32
C SER A 453 -18.68 -0.45 -12.83
N MET A 454 -18.43 0.52 -11.95
CA MET A 454 -17.69 1.76 -12.21
C MET A 454 -16.35 1.54 -12.97
N GLY A 455 -15.72 0.39 -12.80
CA GLY A 455 -14.52 -0.01 -13.53
C GLY A 455 -14.69 0.02 -15.06
N GLU A 456 -15.92 -0.04 -15.58
CA GLU A 456 -16.23 0.17 -16.99
C GLU A 456 -15.78 1.57 -17.48
N ALA A 457 -16.04 2.62 -16.68
CA ALA A 457 -15.56 3.96 -17.00
C ALA A 457 -14.04 4.11 -16.77
N ALA A 458 -13.51 3.47 -15.71
CA ALA A 458 -12.08 3.46 -15.43
C ALA A 458 -11.28 2.79 -16.56
N MET A 459 -11.81 1.72 -17.16
CA MET A 459 -11.23 1.00 -18.29
C MET A 459 -10.96 1.90 -19.50
N PHE A 460 -11.95 2.70 -19.91
CA PHE A 460 -11.80 3.63 -21.04
C PHE A 460 -10.86 4.80 -20.69
N ALA A 461 -10.98 5.37 -19.49
CA ALA A 461 -10.08 6.44 -19.03
C ALA A 461 -8.61 5.99 -18.97
N ALA A 462 -8.35 4.84 -18.34
CA ALA A 462 -7.00 4.34 -18.08
C ALA A 462 -6.26 3.87 -19.34
N ASN A 463 -6.99 3.44 -20.38
CA ASN A 463 -6.40 3.12 -21.69
C ASN A 463 -6.28 4.33 -22.64
N GLY A 464 -6.60 5.54 -22.16
CA GLY A 464 -6.46 6.78 -22.94
C GLY A 464 -7.51 6.94 -24.04
N VAL A 465 -8.67 6.27 -23.93
CA VAL A 465 -9.71 6.31 -24.97
C VAL A 465 -10.38 7.68 -25.07
N TRP A 466 -10.43 8.42 -23.96
CA TRP A 466 -10.88 9.82 -23.94
C TRP A 466 -9.71 10.79 -24.07
N ASP A 467 -9.92 11.88 -24.81
CA ASP A 467 -8.94 12.97 -25.02
C ASP A 467 -8.42 13.57 -23.70
N LYS A 468 -9.32 13.64 -22.70
CA LYS A 468 -9.04 14.17 -21.36
C LYS A 468 -9.64 13.23 -20.31
N PRO A 469 -8.91 12.20 -19.85
CA PRO A 469 -9.43 11.18 -18.95
C PRO A 469 -9.88 11.72 -17.57
N PHE A 470 -9.31 12.84 -17.11
CA PHE A 470 -9.67 13.48 -15.83
C PHE A 470 -10.68 14.63 -15.98
N ALA A 471 -11.06 15.03 -17.19
CA ALA A 471 -12.11 16.03 -17.41
C ALA A 471 -13.48 15.63 -16.80
N LEU A 472 -13.69 14.34 -16.52
CA LEU A 472 -14.88 13.83 -15.83
C LEU A 472 -14.90 14.04 -14.31
N VAL A 473 -13.79 14.42 -13.68
CA VAL A 473 -13.65 14.47 -12.22
C VAL A 473 -14.60 15.49 -11.59
N LYS A 474 -14.47 16.77 -11.94
CA LYS A 474 -15.37 17.82 -11.45
C LYS A 474 -16.85 17.53 -11.77
N PRO A 475 -17.23 17.17 -13.01
CA PRO A 475 -18.58 16.69 -13.31
C PRO A 475 -19.06 15.52 -12.44
N THR A 476 -18.19 14.59 -12.02
CA THR A 476 -18.57 13.47 -11.15
C THR A 476 -18.87 13.94 -9.74
N LEU A 477 -18.06 14.86 -9.19
CA LEU A 477 -18.25 15.44 -7.85
C LEU A 477 -19.50 16.33 -7.76
N GLU A 478 -19.81 17.06 -8.83
CA GLU A 478 -20.95 18.00 -8.89
C GLU A 478 -22.25 17.36 -9.39
N SER A 479 -22.22 16.12 -9.90
CA SER A 479 -23.39 15.50 -10.52
C SER A 479 -24.39 14.96 -9.51
N ARG A 480 -25.64 15.43 -9.65
CA ARG A 480 -26.82 14.92 -8.94
C ARG A 480 -27.04 13.42 -9.12
N ILE A 481 -26.54 12.81 -10.19
CA ILE A 481 -26.57 11.36 -10.37
C ILE A 481 -25.93 10.71 -9.14
N PHE A 482 -24.70 11.11 -8.79
CA PHE A 482 -23.90 10.46 -7.76
C PHE A 482 -24.12 11.00 -6.35
N SER A 483 -24.75 12.17 -6.18
CA SER A 483 -25.02 12.79 -4.87
C SER A 483 -26.48 12.75 -4.39
N GLU A 484 -27.46 12.71 -5.30
CA GLU A 484 -28.89 12.85 -4.97
C GLU A 484 -29.78 11.75 -5.57
N GLN A 485 -29.53 11.29 -6.80
CA GLN A 485 -30.45 10.40 -7.52
C GLN A 485 -30.24 8.93 -7.16
N ILE A 486 -29.00 8.43 -7.25
CA ILE A 486 -28.65 7.03 -6.97
C ILE A 486 -27.82 6.86 -5.68
N SER A 487 -27.59 7.94 -4.95
CA SER A 487 -27.02 7.94 -3.58
C SER A 487 -27.68 9.05 -2.76
N GLY A 488 -27.30 9.21 -1.49
CA GLY A 488 -27.77 10.32 -0.65
C GLY A 488 -29.28 10.31 -0.47
N ALA A 489 -29.98 11.29 -1.07
CA ALA A 489 -31.44 11.41 -1.01
C ALA A 489 -32.22 10.34 -1.80
N LEU A 490 -31.53 9.57 -2.66
CA LEU A 490 -32.09 8.48 -3.47
C LEU A 490 -33.35 8.86 -4.26
N THR A 491 -33.34 10.03 -4.92
CA THR A 491 -34.52 10.56 -5.61
C THR A 491 -35.00 9.67 -6.77
N ALA A 492 -34.10 8.89 -7.40
CA ALA A 492 -34.50 7.89 -8.40
C ALA A 492 -35.22 6.68 -7.77
N VAL A 493 -34.83 6.29 -6.54
CA VAL A 493 -35.55 5.24 -5.77
C VAL A 493 -36.92 5.75 -5.33
N ARG A 494 -37.02 7.02 -4.91
CA ARG A 494 -38.30 7.66 -4.57
C ARG A 494 -39.30 7.60 -5.74
N GLN A 495 -38.83 7.91 -6.94
CA GLN A 495 -39.63 7.82 -8.18
C GLN A 495 -39.96 6.36 -8.56
N GLU A 496 -39.03 5.42 -8.39
CA GLU A 496 -39.25 4.01 -8.68
C GLU A 496 -40.29 3.38 -7.75
N TRP A 497 -40.23 3.71 -6.46
CA TRP A 497 -41.14 3.20 -5.43
C TRP A 497 -42.44 4.00 -5.30
N GLN A 498 -42.63 5.03 -6.13
CA GLN A 498 -43.79 5.93 -6.15
C GLN A 498 -44.11 6.54 -4.78
N LEU A 499 -43.06 6.97 -4.08
CA LEU A 499 -43.12 7.51 -2.73
C LEU A 499 -43.33 9.03 -2.71
N ASP A 500 -44.14 9.52 -1.77
CA ASP A 500 -44.36 10.93 -1.51
C ASP A 500 -43.11 11.60 -0.92
N ALA A 501 -43.03 12.93 -0.97
CA ALA A 501 -41.87 13.69 -0.50
C ALA A 501 -41.52 13.49 0.99
N ARG A 502 -42.47 13.00 1.81
CA ARG A 502 -42.31 12.78 3.26
C ARG A 502 -41.90 11.34 3.63
N ASP A 503 -42.00 10.39 2.70
CA ASP A 503 -41.74 8.99 3.02
C ASP A 503 -40.25 8.74 3.25
N ALA A 504 -39.92 7.99 4.30
CA ALA A 504 -38.55 7.56 4.56
C ALA A 504 -38.10 6.50 3.54
N ILE A 505 -36.81 6.53 3.16
CA ILE A 505 -36.16 5.51 2.34
C ILE A 505 -35.07 4.86 3.20
N CYS A 506 -35.35 3.66 3.72
CA CYS A 506 -34.40 2.85 4.46
C CYS A 506 -33.67 1.91 3.49
N TRP A 507 -32.68 2.42 2.76
CA TRP A 507 -31.94 1.66 1.75
C TRP A 507 -30.63 1.09 2.30
N ASN A 508 -30.35 -0.19 2.01
CA ASN A 508 -29.05 -0.79 2.28
C ASN A 508 -28.68 -1.85 1.23
N SER A 509 -27.42 -2.27 1.22
CA SER A 509 -26.88 -3.32 0.35
C SER A 509 -26.15 -4.39 1.16
N PHE A 510 -26.28 -5.64 0.76
CA PHE A 510 -25.84 -6.83 1.49
C PHE A 510 -25.07 -7.78 0.58
N LEU A 511 -23.85 -8.13 0.97
CA LEU A 511 -23.07 -9.23 0.37
C LEU A 511 -23.47 -10.56 1.02
N LEU A 512 -23.98 -11.50 0.22
CA LEU A 512 -24.34 -12.84 0.67
C LEU A 512 -23.36 -13.85 0.07
N ARG A 513 -22.98 -14.88 0.85
CA ARG A 513 -22.18 -16.02 0.37
C ARG A 513 -23.08 -17.17 -0.09
N ILE A 514 -23.79 -16.91 -1.18
CA ILE A 514 -24.67 -17.84 -1.90
C ILE A 514 -24.68 -17.42 -3.38
N ASP A 515 -24.91 -18.37 -4.28
CA ASP A 515 -25.16 -18.09 -5.69
C ASP A 515 -26.47 -17.32 -5.90
N ALA A 516 -26.57 -16.61 -7.03
CA ALA A 516 -27.73 -15.82 -7.38
C ALA A 516 -28.97 -16.68 -7.73
N ASP A 517 -28.78 -17.87 -8.31
CA ASP A 517 -29.87 -18.74 -8.76
C ASP A 517 -30.70 -19.25 -7.58
N SER A 518 -30.07 -19.49 -6.43
CA SER A 518 -30.75 -19.82 -5.17
C SER A 518 -31.65 -18.70 -4.61
N ILE A 519 -31.51 -17.45 -5.07
CA ILE A 519 -32.31 -16.30 -4.60
C ILE A 519 -33.33 -15.83 -5.63
N THR A 520 -33.01 -15.88 -6.92
CA THR A 520 -33.88 -15.36 -8.01
C THR A 520 -35.36 -15.77 -7.91
N PRO A 521 -35.72 -17.03 -7.57
CA PRO A 521 -37.12 -17.42 -7.39
C PRO A 521 -37.81 -16.72 -6.22
N LEU A 522 -37.10 -16.43 -5.13
CA LEU A 522 -37.66 -15.78 -3.95
C LEU A 522 -37.98 -14.31 -4.21
N LEU A 523 -37.22 -13.63 -5.08
CA LEU A 523 -37.47 -12.24 -5.48
C LEU A 523 -38.80 -12.05 -6.25
N GLN A 524 -39.43 -13.13 -6.70
CA GLN A 524 -40.79 -13.09 -7.28
C GLN A 524 -41.90 -12.98 -6.22
N ASN A 525 -41.58 -13.14 -4.93
CA ASN A 525 -42.55 -12.99 -3.85
C ASN A 525 -42.84 -11.48 -3.63
N PRO A 526 -44.10 -11.03 -3.66
CA PRO A 526 -44.48 -9.63 -3.41
C PRO A 526 -43.95 -9.04 -2.09
N ALA A 527 -43.69 -9.87 -1.08
CA ALA A 527 -43.07 -9.48 0.19
C ALA A 527 -41.65 -8.91 0.06
N TYR A 528 -40.98 -9.16 -1.08
CA TYR A 528 -39.63 -8.69 -1.39
C TYR A 528 -39.59 -7.78 -2.63
N SER A 529 -40.72 -7.15 -2.98
CA SER A 529 -40.88 -6.27 -4.16
C SER A 529 -39.92 -5.07 -4.24
N ARG A 530 -39.26 -4.71 -3.13
CA ARG A 530 -38.23 -3.66 -3.05
C ARG A 530 -36.82 -4.22 -2.79
N VAL A 531 -36.60 -5.51 -3.03
CA VAL A 531 -35.28 -6.17 -2.96
C VAL A 531 -34.81 -6.53 -4.35
N TYR A 532 -33.60 -6.11 -4.71
CA TYR A 532 -33.03 -6.31 -6.03
C TYR A 532 -31.73 -7.10 -5.94
N LEU A 533 -31.56 -8.07 -6.83
CA LEU A 533 -30.25 -8.67 -7.12
C LEU A 533 -29.44 -7.66 -7.94
N ALA A 534 -28.58 -6.91 -7.26
CA ALA A 534 -27.76 -5.87 -7.87
C ALA A 534 -26.52 -6.45 -8.58
N ILE A 535 -25.88 -7.47 -8.00
CA ILE A 535 -24.68 -8.09 -8.58
C ILE A 535 -24.73 -9.61 -8.43
N ARG A 536 -24.58 -10.33 -9.55
CA ARG A 536 -24.31 -11.77 -9.62
C ARG A 536 -22.80 -11.99 -9.78
N GLN A 537 -22.16 -12.63 -8.79
CA GLN A 537 -20.71 -12.80 -8.75
C GLN A 537 -20.31 -14.16 -8.13
N GLY A 538 -20.71 -15.24 -8.81
CA GLY A 538 -20.19 -16.57 -8.51
C GLY A 538 -20.77 -17.18 -7.24
N PRO A 539 -19.94 -17.57 -6.25
CA PRO A 539 -20.39 -18.17 -4.99
C PRO A 539 -20.93 -17.11 -4.01
N SER A 540 -21.22 -15.92 -4.51
CA SER A 540 -21.72 -14.77 -3.77
C SER A 540 -22.58 -13.88 -4.67
N CYS A 541 -23.39 -13.04 -4.04
CA CYS A 541 -24.18 -12.03 -4.72
C CYS A 541 -24.34 -10.78 -3.85
N VAL A 542 -24.71 -9.67 -4.47
CA VAL A 542 -25.09 -8.44 -3.76
C VAL A 542 -26.58 -8.20 -3.94
N LEU A 543 -27.30 -8.15 -2.82
CA LEU A 543 -28.67 -7.64 -2.77
C LEU A 543 -28.63 -6.16 -2.40
N ALA A 544 -29.54 -5.36 -2.95
CA ALA A 544 -29.73 -3.96 -2.56
C ALA A 544 -31.22 -3.60 -2.63
N GLY A 545 -31.68 -2.71 -1.76
CA GLY A 545 -33.09 -2.37 -1.69
C GLY A 545 -33.53 -1.85 -0.32
N ASP A 546 -34.82 -2.03 -0.04
CA ASP A 546 -35.39 -1.78 1.29
C ASP A 546 -34.72 -2.68 2.33
N GLU A 547 -34.16 -2.07 3.37
CA GLU A 547 -33.35 -2.77 4.38
C GLU A 547 -34.16 -3.81 5.15
N ALA A 548 -35.42 -3.53 5.48
CA ALA A 548 -36.27 -4.46 6.22
C ALA A 548 -36.62 -5.69 5.36
N GLN A 549 -37.00 -5.48 4.10
CA GLN A 549 -37.26 -6.57 3.16
C GLN A 549 -35.99 -7.39 2.86
N CYS A 550 -34.84 -6.73 2.66
CA CYS A 550 -33.56 -7.42 2.46
C CYS A 550 -33.21 -8.31 3.66
N ARG A 551 -33.33 -7.79 4.89
CA ARG A 551 -33.07 -8.56 6.12
C ARG A 551 -34.07 -9.70 6.30
N ALA A 552 -35.34 -9.49 5.95
CA ALA A 552 -36.37 -10.54 5.98
C ALA A 552 -36.07 -11.69 4.99
N LEU A 553 -35.61 -11.38 3.78
CA LEU A 553 -35.17 -12.38 2.79
C LEU A 553 -33.91 -13.13 3.25
N ILE A 554 -32.90 -12.40 3.75
CA ILE A 554 -31.67 -13.01 4.30
C ILE A 554 -31.99 -13.97 5.45
N LYS A 555 -32.94 -13.59 6.31
CA LYS A 555 -33.44 -14.43 7.42
C LYS A 555 -34.21 -15.65 6.92
N SER A 556 -35.07 -15.53 5.91
CA SER A 556 -35.83 -16.67 5.35
C SER A 556 -34.92 -17.70 4.66
N LEU A 557 -33.82 -17.24 4.05
CA LEU A 557 -32.76 -18.08 3.50
C LEU A 557 -31.92 -18.83 4.55
N GLY A 558 -32.04 -18.49 5.84
CA GLY A 558 -31.19 -19.03 6.91
C GLY A 558 -29.71 -18.68 6.73
N LYS A 559 -29.40 -17.58 6.04
CA LYS A 559 -28.02 -17.14 5.74
C LYS A 559 -27.63 -15.91 6.56
N ARG A 560 -26.32 -15.63 6.58
CA ARG A 560 -25.78 -14.34 7.03
C ARG A 560 -25.46 -13.49 5.81
N GLY A 561 -25.92 -12.24 5.81
CA GLY A 561 -25.51 -11.22 4.85
C GLY A 561 -24.63 -10.18 5.55
N VAL A 562 -23.51 -9.81 4.94
CA VAL A 562 -22.66 -8.71 5.42
C VAL A 562 -23.23 -7.42 4.84
N ALA A 563 -23.73 -6.54 5.72
CA ALA A 563 -24.17 -5.21 5.30
C ALA A 563 -22.96 -4.42 4.78
N ALA A 564 -23.03 -3.95 3.54
CA ALA A 564 -22.01 -3.09 2.96
C ALA A 564 -22.16 -1.65 3.46
N ASN A 565 -23.34 -1.26 3.97
CA ASN A 565 -23.69 0.11 4.38
C ASN A 565 -23.44 1.16 3.29
N ARG A 566 -23.47 0.72 2.03
CA ARG A 566 -23.35 1.58 0.85
C ARG A 566 -24.75 1.99 0.41
N VAL A 567 -25.10 3.25 0.69
CA VAL A 567 -26.34 3.88 0.22
C VAL A 567 -26.20 4.20 -1.26
N THR A 568 -26.30 3.18 -2.11
CA THR A 568 -26.29 3.34 -3.56
C THR A 568 -27.28 2.40 -4.25
N ALA A 569 -28.00 2.94 -5.23
CA ALA A 569 -29.00 2.24 -6.04
C ALA A 569 -28.49 1.85 -7.44
N MET A 570 -27.17 1.86 -7.67
CA MET A 570 -26.56 1.28 -8.88
C MET A 570 -27.03 -0.16 -9.10
N HIS A 571 -27.12 -0.57 -10.36
CA HIS A 571 -27.52 -1.93 -10.76
C HIS A 571 -28.93 -2.35 -10.30
N THR A 572 -29.83 -1.40 -10.02
CA THR A 572 -31.23 -1.63 -9.66
C THR A 572 -32.18 -0.86 -10.59
N PRO A 573 -33.49 -1.17 -10.63
CA PRO A 573 -34.45 -0.47 -11.50
C PRO A 573 -34.44 1.06 -11.36
N ALA A 574 -34.16 1.59 -10.17
CA ALA A 574 -33.99 3.03 -9.94
C ALA A 574 -32.86 3.64 -10.81
N ALA A 575 -31.76 2.93 -11.03
CA ALA A 575 -30.67 3.40 -11.88
C ALA A 575 -31.02 3.43 -13.38
N LEU A 576 -32.04 2.68 -13.84
CA LEU A 576 -32.53 2.77 -15.22
C LEU A 576 -33.16 4.14 -15.52
N ARG A 577 -33.76 4.80 -14.51
CA ARG A 577 -34.38 6.13 -14.65
C ARG A 577 -33.37 7.21 -15.05
N VAL A 578 -32.14 7.10 -14.55
CA VAL A 578 -31.03 8.03 -14.85
C VAL A 578 -30.16 7.57 -16.03
N LYS A 579 -30.49 6.47 -16.71
CA LYS A 579 -29.73 5.96 -17.87
C LYS A 579 -29.55 7.00 -19.00
N PRO A 580 -30.55 7.84 -19.36
CA PRO A 580 -30.36 8.89 -20.36
C PRO A 580 -29.33 9.94 -19.91
N GLU A 581 -29.39 10.37 -18.66
CA GLU A 581 -28.45 11.33 -18.07
C GLU A 581 -27.02 10.75 -18.01
N LEU A 582 -26.87 9.48 -17.60
CA LEU A 582 -25.60 8.74 -17.64
C LEU A 582 -25.04 8.63 -19.06
N THR A 583 -25.89 8.37 -20.06
CA THR A 583 -25.47 8.27 -21.46
C THR A 583 -24.96 9.61 -21.98
N ALA A 584 -25.62 10.71 -21.64
CA ALA A 584 -25.11 12.06 -21.93
C ALA A 584 -23.81 12.35 -21.17
N PHE A 585 -23.72 11.95 -19.89
CA PHE A 585 -22.58 12.16 -19.02
C PHE A 585 -21.30 11.46 -19.50
N TYR A 586 -21.39 10.26 -20.06
CA TYR A 586 -20.23 9.50 -20.57
C TYR A 586 -19.95 9.70 -22.07
N ASN A 587 -20.75 10.48 -22.80
CA ASN A 587 -20.52 10.82 -24.21
C ASN A 587 -19.38 11.84 -24.38
N ARG A 588 -18.15 11.44 -24.05
CA ARG A 588 -16.94 12.28 -24.07
C ARG A 588 -16.19 12.18 -25.40
N PRO A 589 -15.43 13.21 -25.81
CA PRO A 589 -14.54 13.14 -26.97
C PRO A 589 -13.54 11.97 -26.84
N LEU A 590 -13.26 11.29 -27.95
CA LEU A 590 -12.20 10.29 -28.00
C LEU A 590 -10.85 10.97 -28.23
N SER A 591 -9.78 10.36 -27.72
CA SER A 591 -8.41 10.77 -28.08
C SER A 591 -8.15 10.50 -29.56
N GLY A 592 -7.48 11.43 -30.24
CA GLY A 592 -6.96 11.22 -31.60
C GLY A 592 -5.71 10.34 -31.65
N GLU A 593 -5.00 10.19 -30.51
CA GLU A 593 -3.71 9.51 -30.41
C GLU A 593 -3.76 8.40 -29.37
N LEU A 594 -4.29 7.24 -29.77
CA LEU A 594 -4.35 6.05 -28.90
C LEU A 594 -3.02 5.29 -28.92
N GLU A 595 -2.36 5.19 -27.77
CA GLU A 595 -1.14 4.39 -27.58
C GLU A 595 -1.37 2.93 -28.01
N GLN A 596 -0.57 2.41 -28.95
CA GLN A 596 -0.76 1.07 -29.53
C GLN A 596 0.18 0.01 -28.94
N PRO A 597 -0.25 -1.27 -28.88
CA PRO A 597 -1.58 -1.78 -29.21
C PRO A 597 -2.60 -1.46 -28.11
N GLN A 598 -3.85 -1.21 -28.51
CA GLN A 598 -5.00 -1.14 -27.58
C GLN A 598 -5.67 -2.50 -27.41
N PRO A 599 -6.21 -2.83 -26.23
CA PRO A 599 -6.93 -4.09 -25.98
C PRO A 599 -8.30 -4.11 -26.67
N ILE A 600 -8.88 -5.29 -26.80
CA ILE A 600 -10.30 -5.45 -27.09
C ILE A 600 -11.08 -5.23 -25.78
N TYR A 601 -12.02 -4.29 -25.78
CA TYR A 601 -12.83 -3.96 -24.61
C TYR A 601 -14.07 -4.86 -24.57
N ILE A 602 -14.27 -5.55 -23.44
CA ILE A 602 -15.37 -6.48 -23.24
C ILE A 602 -16.18 -5.97 -22.04
N SER A 603 -17.48 -5.79 -22.25
CA SER A 603 -18.33 -5.04 -21.33
C SER A 603 -19.40 -5.89 -20.66
N ALA A 604 -19.84 -5.47 -19.49
CA ALA A 604 -21.11 -5.93 -18.91
C ALA A 604 -22.34 -5.28 -19.58
N GLY A 605 -22.18 -4.09 -20.18
CA GLY A 605 -23.25 -3.33 -20.84
C GLY A 605 -23.46 -3.61 -22.33
N SER A 606 -22.70 -4.52 -22.94
CA SER A 606 -22.81 -4.91 -24.35
C SER A 606 -22.43 -6.38 -24.56
N GLU A 607 -23.23 -7.10 -25.37
CA GLU A 607 -22.91 -8.47 -25.82
C GLU A 607 -21.80 -8.51 -26.87
N GLN A 608 -21.54 -7.41 -27.57
CA GLN A 608 -20.48 -7.30 -28.57
C GLN A 608 -19.27 -6.55 -28.00
N PRO A 609 -18.03 -7.06 -28.21
CA PRO A 609 -16.82 -6.39 -27.76
C PRO A 609 -16.55 -5.13 -28.60
N LEU A 610 -16.12 -4.06 -27.94
CA LEU A 610 -15.71 -2.83 -28.63
C LEU A 610 -14.26 -3.01 -29.08
N LYS A 611 -14.02 -2.92 -30.40
CA LYS A 611 -12.70 -3.11 -31.01
C LYS A 611 -12.01 -1.76 -31.22
N PRO A 612 -10.69 -1.62 -30.97
CA PRO A 612 -9.95 -0.35 -31.13
C PRO A 612 -10.18 0.38 -32.45
N ALA A 613 -10.23 -0.35 -33.58
CA ALA A 613 -10.43 0.22 -34.92
C ALA A 613 -11.87 0.72 -35.20
N ARG A 614 -12.80 0.60 -34.24
CA ARG A 614 -14.22 1.00 -34.35
C ARG A 614 -14.74 1.60 -33.04
N LEU A 615 -13.89 2.30 -32.30
CA LEU A 615 -14.33 3.01 -31.10
C LEU A 615 -15.12 4.25 -31.49
N GLU A 616 -16.32 4.37 -30.94
CA GLU A 616 -17.22 5.49 -31.17
C GLU A 616 -17.78 6.00 -29.84
N ARG A 617 -17.96 7.32 -29.73
CA ARG A 617 -18.37 8.00 -28.49
C ARG A 617 -19.71 7.50 -27.93
N LYS A 618 -20.69 7.31 -28.82
CA LYS A 618 -22.07 6.92 -28.44
C LYS A 618 -22.13 5.47 -27.94
N PRO A 619 -21.64 4.44 -28.68
CA PRO A 619 -21.54 3.07 -28.16
C PRO A 619 -20.80 2.96 -26.83
N ILE A 620 -19.69 3.68 -26.63
CA ILE A 620 -18.97 3.67 -25.33
C ILE A 620 -19.87 4.22 -24.20
N ALA A 621 -20.53 5.36 -24.43
CA ALA A 621 -21.39 5.97 -23.42
C ALA A 621 -22.63 5.13 -23.09
N GLU A 622 -23.27 4.54 -24.11
CA GLU A 622 -24.41 3.62 -23.97
C GLU A 622 -24.00 2.35 -23.22
N THR A 623 -22.80 1.83 -23.50
CA THR A 623 -22.23 0.66 -22.83
C THR A 623 -21.99 0.92 -21.34
N ILE A 624 -21.33 2.03 -20.99
CA ILE A 624 -21.11 2.44 -19.58
C ILE A 624 -22.45 2.67 -18.87
N ALA A 625 -23.36 3.42 -19.47
CA ALA A 625 -24.68 3.69 -18.89
C ALA A 625 -25.51 2.42 -18.70
N THR A 626 -25.39 1.43 -19.59
CA THR A 626 -26.04 0.11 -19.45
C THR A 626 -25.43 -0.71 -18.31
N CYS A 627 -24.10 -0.82 -18.25
CA CYS A 627 -23.37 -1.49 -17.16
C CYS A 627 -23.75 -0.93 -15.78
N PHE A 628 -23.87 0.39 -15.66
CA PHE A 628 -24.22 1.08 -14.42
C PHE A 628 -25.68 0.88 -13.97
N SER A 629 -26.60 0.81 -14.93
CA SER A 629 -28.05 0.85 -14.67
C SER A 629 -28.74 -0.51 -14.63
N GLN A 630 -28.12 -1.55 -15.20
CA GLN A 630 -28.60 -2.94 -15.15
C GLN A 630 -27.93 -3.74 -14.02
N PRO A 631 -28.55 -4.82 -13.52
CA PRO A 631 -27.90 -5.83 -12.69
C PRO A 631 -26.57 -6.29 -13.30
N LEU A 632 -25.49 -6.28 -12.51
CA LEU A 632 -24.17 -6.68 -12.98
C LEU A 632 -24.01 -8.20 -12.93
N ASP A 633 -23.93 -8.84 -14.09
CA ASP A 633 -23.60 -10.27 -14.20
C ASP A 633 -22.11 -10.46 -14.53
N VAL A 634 -21.34 -10.78 -13.50
CA VAL A 634 -19.89 -10.99 -13.59
C VAL A 634 -19.55 -12.36 -14.19
N GLU A 635 -20.38 -13.38 -13.99
CA GLU A 635 -20.17 -14.70 -14.62
C GLU A 635 -20.31 -14.58 -16.14
N SER A 636 -21.38 -13.94 -16.61
CA SER A 636 -21.63 -13.70 -18.03
C SER A 636 -20.52 -12.86 -18.68
N LEU A 637 -20.06 -11.79 -18.01
CA LEU A 637 -18.92 -10.98 -18.44
C LEU A 637 -17.64 -11.82 -18.62
N LEU A 638 -17.30 -12.67 -17.65
CA LEU A 638 -16.10 -13.51 -17.69
C LEU A 638 -16.22 -14.63 -18.74
N GLN A 639 -17.41 -15.19 -18.95
CA GLN A 639 -17.67 -16.16 -20.02
C GLN A 639 -17.49 -15.51 -21.40
N ARG A 640 -17.98 -14.27 -21.62
CA ARG A 640 -17.69 -13.50 -22.84
C ARG A 640 -16.20 -13.22 -22.99
N ALA A 641 -15.52 -12.81 -21.92
CA ALA A 641 -14.07 -12.56 -21.95
C ALA A 641 -13.28 -13.82 -22.35
N ARG A 642 -13.59 -14.97 -21.77
CA ARG A 642 -13.00 -16.26 -22.14
C ARG A 642 -13.27 -16.66 -23.59
N LYS A 643 -14.50 -16.48 -24.07
CA LYS A 643 -14.87 -16.75 -25.47
C LYS A 643 -14.04 -15.97 -26.48
N HIS A 644 -13.52 -14.80 -26.07
CA HIS A 644 -12.59 -14.00 -26.88
C HIS A 644 -11.11 -14.34 -26.67
N GLY A 645 -10.75 -15.08 -25.61
CA GLY A 645 -9.38 -15.57 -25.34
C GLY A 645 -8.79 -15.16 -23.99
N ALA A 646 -9.50 -14.38 -23.16
CA ALA A 646 -9.00 -13.97 -21.85
C ALA A 646 -8.97 -15.14 -20.86
N GLN A 647 -7.80 -15.43 -20.28
CA GLN A 647 -7.61 -16.47 -19.25
C GLN A 647 -6.76 -15.97 -18.06
N LEU A 648 -5.97 -14.92 -18.26
CA LEU A 648 -5.07 -14.33 -17.26
C LEU A 648 -5.54 -12.91 -16.90
N PHE A 649 -6.16 -12.75 -15.73
CA PHE A 649 -6.87 -11.52 -15.32
C PHE A 649 -6.06 -10.73 -14.29
N LEU A 650 -5.53 -9.58 -14.71
CA LEU A 650 -4.80 -8.65 -13.85
C LEU A 650 -5.71 -7.50 -13.41
N GLU A 651 -5.98 -7.35 -12.12
CA GLU A 651 -6.72 -6.23 -11.55
C GLU A 651 -5.81 -4.99 -11.43
N VAL A 652 -6.15 -3.96 -12.21
CA VAL A 652 -5.39 -2.72 -12.41
C VAL A 652 -6.15 -1.55 -11.78
N GLY A 653 -6.10 -1.49 -10.45
CA GLY A 653 -6.67 -0.43 -9.63
C GLY A 653 -6.35 -0.65 -8.16
N ALA A 654 -7.06 0.03 -7.27
CA ALA A 654 -6.88 -0.13 -5.83
C ALA A 654 -7.45 -1.46 -5.32
N ASP A 655 -6.76 -2.06 -4.35
CA ASP A 655 -7.03 -3.38 -3.75
C ASP A 655 -7.02 -4.57 -4.74
N SER A 656 -7.30 -5.78 -4.22
CA SER A 656 -7.36 -7.05 -4.97
C SER A 656 -8.71 -7.77 -4.83
N GLN A 657 -9.80 -7.01 -4.63
CA GLN A 657 -11.13 -7.58 -4.38
C GLN A 657 -11.72 -8.23 -5.64
N THR A 658 -11.62 -7.58 -6.80
CA THR A 658 -12.23 -8.06 -8.05
C THR A 658 -11.55 -9.33 -8.54
N SER A 659 -10.22 -9.38 -8.47
CA SER A 659 -9.43 -10.56 -8.78
C SER A 659 -9.69 -11.70 -7.79
N SER A 660 -9.91 -11.40 -6.51
CA SER A 660 -10.34 -12.42 -5.53
C SER A 660 -11.73 -13.00 -5.86
N ILE A 661 -12.66 -12.18 -6.33
CA ILE A 661 -14.00 -12.60 -6.81
C ILE A 661 -13.86 -13.48 -8.07
N ILE A 662 -13.06 -13.05 -9.06
CA ILE A 662 -12.78 -13.82 -10.29
C ILE A 662 -12.13 -15.18 -9.95
N GLN A 663 -11.14 -15.19 -9.06
CA GLN A 663 -10.45 -16.41 -8.66
C GLN A 663 -11.36 -17.38 -7.90
N ALA A 664 -12.37 -16.88 -7.17
CA ALA A 664 -13.37 -17.71 -6.49
C ALA A 664 -14.40 -18.36 -7.46
N MET A 665 -14.57 -17.81 -8.67
CA MET A 665 -15.37 -18.40 -9.76
C MET A 665 -14.59 -19.40 -10.62
N ALA A 666 -13.25 -19.39 -10.55
CA ALA A 666 -12.41 -20.34 -11.28
C ALA A 666 -12.74 -21.79 -10.89
N GLY A 667 -12.68 -22.70 -11.85
CA GLY A 667 -13.14 -24.08 -11.69
C GLY A 667 -14.66 -24.18 -11.78
N LYS A 668 -15.36 -24.36 -10.65
CA LYS A 668 -16.75 -24.87 -10.60
C LYS A 668 -17.79 -24.07 -11.40
N GLN A 669 -17.63 -22.76 -11.54
CA GLN A 669 -18.59 -21.88 -12.23
C GLN A 669 -18.10 -21.41 -13.60
N LEU A 670 -16.80 -21.51 -13.84
CA LEU A 670 -16.16 -21.10 -15.09
C LEU A 670 -15.21 -22.20 -15.57
N SER A 671 -13.90 -22.01 -15.43
CA SER A 671 -12.87 -22.99 -15.81
C SER A 671 -11.63 -22.79 -14.94
N SER A 672 -10.86 -23.84 -14.70
CA SER A 672 -9.77 -23.89 -13.70
C SER A 672 -8.44 -23.28 -14.18
N ASP A 673 -8.32 -23.07 -15.49
CA ASP A 673 -7.29 -22.30 -16.17
C ASP A 673 -7.46 -20.77 -16.03
N ILE A 674 -8.57 -20.27 -15.45
CA ILE A 674 -8.67 -18.85 -15.05
C ILE A 674 -7.70 -18.59 -13.89
N LYS A 675 -6.75 -17.70 -14.12
CA LYS A 675 -5.86 -17.16 -13.08
C LYS A 675 -6.12 -15.66 -12.91
N ALA A 676 -6.35 -15.21 -11.68
CA ALA A 676 -6.60 -13.80 -11.37
C ALA A 676 -5.76 -13.29 -10.18
N PHE A 677 -5.32 -12.02 -10.26
CA PHE A 677 -4.56 -11.30 -9.23
C PHE A 677 -4.61 -9.79 -9.45
N GLY A 678 -4.38 -9.00 -8.40
CA GLY A 678 -4.30 -7.54 -8.48
C GLY A 678 -2.89 -6.97 -8.29
N CYS A 679 -2.69 -5.75 -8.78
CA CYS A 679 -1.47 -4.96 -8.59
C CYS A 679 -1.34 -4.33 -7.19
N ASP A 680 -2.43 -4.27 -6.44
CA ASP A 680 -2.52 -3.61 -5.13
C ASP A 680 -3.26 -4.50 -4.12
N ARG A 681 -3.11 -4.23 -2.82
CA ARG A 681 -3.84 -4.95 -1.77
C ARG A 681 -3.97 -4.13 -0.49
N LYS A 682 -5.22 -3.93 -0.06
CA LYS A 682 -5.52 -3.18 1.16
C LYS A 682 -4.88 -3.84 2.39
N HIS A 683 -4.21 -3.02 3.19
CA HIS A 683 -3.47 -3.42 4.40
C HIS A 683 -2.26 -4.36 4.19
N SER A 684 -1.69 -4.51 2.98
CA SER A 684 -0.50 -5.36 2.78
C SER A 684 0.82 -4.75 3.28
N GLY A 685 0.77 -3.63 4.02
CA GLY A 685 1.89 -2.72 4.23
C GLY A 685 2.05 -1.80 3.02
N SER A 686 1.74 -0.51 3.18
CA SER A 686 1.73 0.48 2.08
C SER A 686 3.11 0.83 1.51
N ALA A 687 4.19 0.29 2.09
CA ALA A 687 5.55 0.80 1.95
C ALA A 687 6.47 0.03 0.97
N ASP A 688 6.15 -1.19 0.54
CA ASP A 688 7.10 -2.09 -0.14
C ASP A 688 6.71 -2.51 -1.57
N ASN A 689 5.57 -2.03 -2.09
CA ASN A 689 5.02 -2.40 -3.41
C ASN A 689 4.84 -3.93 -3.65
N LYS A 690 4.78 -4.76 -2.59
CA LYS A 690 4.80 -6.22 -2.70
C LYS A 690 3.64 -6.81 -3.50
N ALA A 691 2.48 -6.17 -3.54
CA ALA A 691 1.36 -6.60 -4.40
C ALA A 691 1.72 -6.52 -5.90
N LEU A 692 2.33 -5.41 -6.33
CA LEU A 692 2.80 -5.24 -7.72
C LEU A 692 3.94 -6.20 -8.04
N LEU A 693 4.89 -6.41 -7.12
CA LEU A 693 5.96 -7.41 -7.29
C LEU A 693 5.41 -8.84 -7.46
N LYS A 694 4.41 -9.22 -6.66
CA LYS A 694 3.70 -10.51 -6.80
C LYS A 694 2.98 -10.63 -8.15
N ALA A 695 2.35 -9.56 -8.61
CA ALA A 695 1.70 -9.54 -9.93
C ALA A 695 2.73 -9.73 -11.06
N LEU A 696 3.84 -9.00 -11.01
CA LEU A 696 4.92 -9.13 -12.01
C LEU A 696 5.56 -10.52 -11.99
N ALA A 697 5.77 -11.12 -10.81
CA ALA A 697 6.24 -12.51 -10.70
C ALA A 697 5.32 -13.52 -11.40
N ARG A 698 4.00 -13.41 -11.20
CA ARG A 698 3.01 -14.27 -11.90
C ARG A 698 3.01 -14.01 -13.41
N LEU A 699 3.11 -12.76 -13.86
CA LEU A 699 3.23 -12.42 -15.29
C LEU A 699 4.48 -13.02 -15.93
N ILE A 700 5.64 -12.95 -15.24
CA ILE A 700 6.89 -13.59 -15.67
C ILE A 700 6.72 -15.10 -15.80
N SER A 701 6.15 -15.77 -14.80
CA SER A 701 5.97 -17.23 -14.85
C SER A 701 4.94 -17.67 -15.90
N HIS A 702 3.90 -16.86 -16.15
CA HIS A 702 3.00 -17.03 -17.30
C HIS A 702 3.59 -16.57 -18.64
N ARG A 703 4.88 -16.20 -18.71
CA ARG A 703 5.60 -15.83 -19.93
C ARG A 703 4.96 -14.65 -20.68
N VAL A 704 4.41 -13.69 -19.94
CA VAL A 704 3.97 -12.39 -20.48
C VAL A 704 5.20 -11.50 -20.64
N PRO A 705 5.53 -11.02 -21.85
CA PRO A 705 6.66 -10.12 -22.07
C PRO A 705 6.47 -8.80 -21.33
N LEU A 706 7.52 -8.39 -20.62
CA LEU A 706 7.62 -7.10 -19.93
C LEU A 706 9.05 -6.59 -19.96
N ALA A 707 9.21 -5.27 -19.88
CA ALA A 707 10.51 -4.63 -19.70
C ALA A 707 10.91 -4.67 -18.21
N THR A 708 12.16 -5.03 -17.95
CA THR A 708 12.71 -5.24 -16.59
C THR A 708 13.44 -4.03 -16.03
N ALA A 709 13.82 -3.07 -16.88
CA ALA A 709 14.57 -1.86 -16.48
C ALA A 709 13.91 -1.09 -15.31
N ALA A 710 12.57 -1.10 -15.24
CA ALA A 710 11.80 -0.44 -14.19
C ALA A 710 11.80 -1.19 -12.82
N LEU A 711 12.20 -2.47 -12.79
CA LEU A 711 12.40 -3.21 -11.54
C LEU A 711 13.61 -2.67 -10.77
N TYR A 712 14.73 -2.49 -11.48
CA TYR A 712 16.02 -2.09 -10.90
C TYR A 712 16.74 -1.03 -11.76
N PRO A 713 16.26 0.23 -11.82
CA PRO A 713 16.89 1.30 -12.59
C PRO A 713 18.37 1.53 -12.22
N GLN A 714 18.71 1.31 -10.95
CA GLN A 714 20.09 1.39 -10.44
C GLN A 714 21.03 0.30 -10.99
N LEU A 715 20.49 -0.78 -11.56
CA LEU A 715 21.26 -1.86 -12.20
C LEU A 715 21.33 -1.73 -13.73
N ALA A 716 20.56 -0.80 -14.32
CA ALA A 716 20.65 -0.49 -15.74
C ALA A 716 21.96 0.28 -15.99
N ARG A 717 22.94 -0.40 -16.61
CA ARG A 717 24.16 0.27 -17.06
C ARG A 717 23.83 1.29 -18.15
N PRO A 718 24.41 2.50 -18.13
CA PRO A 718 24.44 3.34 -19.31
C PRO A 718 25.43 2.71 -20.32
N ASP A 719 24.93 1.91 -21.25
CA ASP A 719 25.73 1.18 -22.25
C ASP A 719 26.45 2.09 -23.29
N ASN A 720 26.44 3.42 -23.10
CA ASN A 720 27.06 4.42 -23.98
C ASN A 720 28.01 5.36 -23.21
N LEU A 721 29.07 4.81 -22.61
CA LEU A 721 30.30 5.56 -22.26
C LEU A 721 31.53 4.80 -22.79
N VAL A 722 31.57 4.63 -24.12
CA VAL A 722 32.76 4.20 -24.86
C VAL A 722 32.96 5.15 -26.04
N THR A 723 33.62 6.28 -25.76
CA THR A 723 34.77 6.90 -26.47
C THR A 723 35.07 8.23 -25.79
#